data_AF-A0A524KKE2-F1
#
_entry.id   AF-A0A524KKE2-F1
#
_cell.length_a   1.000
_cell.length_b   1.000
_cell.length_c   1.000
_cell.angle_alpha   90.00
_cell.angle_beta   90.00
_cell.angle_gamma   90.00
#
_symmetry.space_group_name_H-M   'P 1'
#
loop_
_entity.id
_entity.type
_entity.pdbx_description
1 polymer ?
#
loop_
_entity_poly.entity_id
_entity_poly.type
_entity_poly.pdbx_seq_one_letter_code
_entity_poly.pdbx_strand_id
1 'polypeptide(L)'
;MHLLVRETRALDEAEAAIDLGQSRADLVFLSFSDSDLGAAAAAWDANRAELPSLRLANLARLRHPMSVDLYVEQIIAEARCVVIRLLGGLDYWRYGVEEVAHAARSRGIPLALLPGEPRPDSRLAELSTVSEAVLARLDSYFASGGPENMRRALGLMAHLADQAPDHGLAAEPVAAYGEYCLDLTQSPERPLAVIVFYRAYLLAADLAPIEALAHALDEQGLHVRALYVGSLKDRDTGHFVASCLRDWAPHIVLNATSFSARLDDAPSPLEAAGAPILQLVLSGSGREAWQDSARGLSQTDLAMQVVLPELDGRLLTAAISFKGEHSEVEGLEFARVAHQPAADGIAAAARSAGAWARLATTPRSRRNLALVLSDYPGAAGQAAHAVGLDAIASSVEILGLLEREGFDMGGTLPDGDAVVAELCEAAPAPFLPLRDYELLLAGLDPVARAKIMAAWGAPADDPAIRDGQFTLRFARHGKLVAAIQPDRGNVLDRKSSYHDPDLPPRHVYVAFYLWLRQVVGVHALIHLGTHGTLEWLPGKAMALSSSCLPSALLGGVPVAYPFIVNNPGEAAAAKRRLGAVTIGHLTPPLKPAGLSNESLELERLIDEFAAADGLDRRRTALLRQEILDRAAAAGLLAESGAQTAISDEDQLARLDAYLCDVKDLQIRDGLHVFGRAPEHMQPVPDLQILDVAEIGVKPG
;
A
#
# COMPACT_ATOMS: atom_id res chain seq x y z
N MET A 1 -43.82 6.03 3.32
CA MET A 1 -42.90 6.79 2.44
C MET A 1 -41.57 6.84 3.17
N HIS A 2 -40.72 5.85 2.92
CA HIS A 2 -39.46 5.65 3.64
C HIS A 2 -38.40 6.57 3.04
N LEU A 3 -37.98 7.57 3.81
CA LEU A 3 -36.83 8.40 3.47
C LEU A 3 -35.57 7.62 3.84
N LEU A 4 -34.84 7.22 2.80
CA LEU A 4 -33.46 6.75 2.86
C LEU A 4 -32.58 7.87 3.41
N VAL A 5 -31.94 7.63 4.55
CA VAL A 5 -30.87 8.46 5.09
C VAL A 5 -29.65 8.25 4.20
N ARG A 6 -29.38 9.23 3.32
CA ARG A 6 -28.10 9.38 2.63
C ARG A 6 -27.20 10.21 3.51
N GLU A 7 -26.23 9.59 4.17
CA GLU A 7 -25.17 10.30 4.87
C GLU A 7 -24.27 11.02 3.85
N THR A 8 -24.44 12.34 3.74
CA THR A 8 -23.48 13.21 3.07
C THR A 8 -22.95 14.16 4.12
N ARG A 9 -21.83 13.84 4.77
CA ARG A 9 -21.24 14.68 5.82
C ARG A 9 -20.70 15.97 5.20
N ALA A 10 -21.42 17.07 5.37
CA ALA A 10 -20.92 18.44 5.18
C ALA A 10 -20.58 19.05 6.56
N LEU A 11 -19.56 19.91 6.60
CA LEU A 11 -18.92 20.44 7.81
C LEU A 11 -19.76 21.44 8.64
N ASP A 12 -20.97 21.80 8.20
CA ASP A 12 -21.77 22.90 8.79
C ASP A 12 -23.24 22.52 9.12
N GLU A 13 -23.58 21.24 9.30
CA GLU A 13 -24.92 20.90 9.82
C GLU A 13 -25.02 21.18 11.33
N ALA A 14 -26.00 22.01 11.70
CA ALA A 14 -26.39 22.23 13.09
C ALA A 14 -26.66 20.89 13.78
N GLU A 15 -26.20 20.74 15.02
CA GLU A 15 -26.32 19.52 15.81
C GLU A 15 -27.79 19.06 15.85
N ALA A 16 -28.12 18.00 15.11
CA ALA A 16 -29.49 17.53 15.01
C ALA A 16 -29.95 17.00 16.37
N ALA A 17 -31.17 17.35 16.77
CA ALA A 17 -31.79 16.82 17.97
C ALA A 17 -32.22 15.37 17.71
N ILE A 18 -31.62 14.43 18.45
CA ILE A 18 -31.81 12.98 18.32
C ILE A 18 -32.28 12.41 19.66
N ASP A 19 -33.26 11.51 19.62
CA ASP A 19 -33.56 10.57 20.70
C ASP A 19 -32.86 9.25 20.38
N LEU A 20 -32.06 8.74 21.32
CA LEU A 20 -31.33 7.48 21.15
C LEU A 20 -32.23 6.25 21.27
N GLY A 21 -33.42 6.39 21.89
CA GLY A 21 -34.38 5.30 22.05
C GLY A 21 -33.87 4.13 22.90
N GLN A 22 -32.83 4.36 23.72
CA GLN A 22 -32.30 3.33 24.63
C GLN A 22 -33.30 3.05 25.74
N SER A 23 -33.37 1.79 26.18
CA SER A 23 -34.04 1.37 27.41
C SER A 23 -33.14 1.60 28.63
N ARG A 24 -33.75 1.52 29.81
CA ARG A 24 -33.09 1.80 31.10
C ARG A 24 -32.03 0.75 31.42
N ALA A 25 -31.01 1.15 32.17
CA ALA A 25 -29.98 0.26 32.71
C ALA A 25 -29.44 0.72 34.07
N ASP A 26 -28.87 -0.21 34.83
CA ASP A 26 -28.22 0.05 36.11
C ASP A 26 -26.96 0.90 35.93
N LEU A 27 -26.18 0.64 34.88
CA LEU A 27 -24.92 1.34 34.62
C LEU A 27 -25.04 2.16 33.34
N VAL A 28 -24.50 3.38 33.35
CA VAL A 28 -24.38 4.20 32.13
C VAL A 28 -22.94 4.67 31.99
N PHE A 29 -22.34 4.42 30.83
CA PHE A 29 -21.02 4.94 30.48
C PHE A 29 -21.07 5.75 29.18
N LEU A 30 -20.64 7.00 29.26
CA LEU A 30 -20.65 7.96 28.14
C LEU A 30 -19.23 8.42 27.83
N SER A 31 -18.87 8.49 26.55
CA SER A 31 -17.57 9.02 26.10
C SER A 31 -17.66 9.56 24.67
N PHE A 32 -16.76 10.46 24.28
CA PHE A 32 -16.54 10.81 22.87
C PHE A 32 -15.69 9.77 22.14
N SER A 33 -14.99 8.89 22.88
CA SER A 33 -14.06 7.90 22.36
C SER A 33 -14.78 6.57 22.09
N ASP A 34 -14.91 6.19 20.82
CA ASP A 34 -15.39 4.85 20.45
C ASP A 34 -14.47 3.74 20.94
N SER A 35 -13.18 4.03 21.16
CA SER A 35 -12.23 3.08 21.76
C SER A 35 -12.59 2.78 23.21
N ASP A 36 -13.00 3.80 23.98
CA ASP A 36 -13.41 3.62 25.37
C ASP A 36 -14.71 2.82 25.44
N LEU A 37 -15.70 3.22 24.64
CA LEU A 37 -17.00 2.55 24.57
C LEU A 37 -16.84 1.11 24.07
N GLY A 38 -16.00 0.88 23.06
CA GLY A 38 -15.70 -0.44 22.54
C GLY A 38 -14.99 -1.34 23.56
N ALA A 39 -14.05 -0.79 24.33
CA ALA A 39 -13.35 -1.54 25.38
C ALA A 39 -14.29 -1.89 26.55
N ALA A 40 -15.16 -0.97 26.95
CA ALA A 40 -16.21 -1.23 27.93
C ALA A 40 -17.22 -2.27 27.43
N ALA A 41 -17.63 -2.18 26.16
CA ALA A 41 -18.53 -3.15 25.54
C ALA A 41 -17.93 -4.57 25.54
N ALA A 42 -16.67 -4.71 25.13
CA ALA A 42 -15.99 -6.00 25.11
C ALA A 42 -15.83 -6.59 26.53
N ALA A 43 -15.47 -5.76 27.51
CA ALA A 43 -15.36 -6.20 28.90
C ALA A 43 -16.73 -6.59 29.49
N TRP A 44 -17.80 -5.88 29.16
CA TRP A 44 -19.14 -6.21 29.60
C TRP A 44 -19.64 -7.52 28.99
N ASP A 45 -19.50 -7.68 27.67
CA ASP A 45 -19.97 -8.87 26.95
C ASP A 45 -19.28 -10.15 27.46
N ALA A 46 -17.97 -10.09 27.69
CA ALA A 46 -17.19 -11.18 28.27
C ALA A 46 -17.60 -11.55 29.72
N ASN A 47 -18.29 -10.65 30.45
CA ASN A 47 -18.67 -10.82 31.85
C ASN A 47 -20.17 -10.58 32.08
N ARG A 48 -21.00 -10.77 31.04
CA ARG A 48 -22.44 -10.43 31.04
C ARG A 48 -23.25 -11.12 32.15
N ALA A 49 -22.80 -12.30 32.60
CA ALA A 49 -23.45 -13.04 33.68
C ALA A 49 -23.19 -12.46 35.08
N GLU A 50 -22.13 -11.67 35.25
CA GLU A 50 -21.66 -11.15 36.54
C GLU A 50 -21.88 -9.64 36.69
N LEU A 51 -22.11 -8.93 35.58
CA LEU A 51 -22.27 -7.48 35.55
C LEU A 51 -23.73 -7.05 35.41
N PRO A 52 -24.13 -5.91 36.03
CA PRO A 52 -25.46 -5.33 35.82
C PRO A 52 -25.68 -4.88 34.38
N SER A 53 -26.92 -4.49 34.07
CA SER A 53 -27.25 -3.90 32.77
C SER A 53 -26.44 -2.62 32.51
N LEU A 54 -25.97 -2.41 31.28
CA LEU A 54 -25.09 -1.29 30.91
C LEU A 54 -25.65 -0.57 29.67
N ARG A 55 -25.66 0.76 29.66
CA ARG A 55 -25.84 1.56 28.43
C ARG A 55 -24.58 2.31 28.10
N LEU A 56 -24.24 2.26 26.82
CA LEU A 56 -23.12 2.97 26.22
C LEU A 56 -23.67 3.97 25.20
N ALA A 57 -23.18 5.20 25.23
CA ALA A 57 -23.50 6.15 24.19
C ALA A 57 -22.33 7.08 23.89
N ASN A 58 -22.15 7.34 22.59
CA ASN A 58 -21.19 8.34 22.13
C ASN A 58 -21.78 9.74 22.34
N LEU A 59 -21.07 10.57 23.10
CA LEU A 59 -21.47 11.94 23.42
C LEU A 59 -21.65 12.82 22.18
N ALA A 60 -21.04 12.47 21.04
CA ALA A 60 -21.27 13.15 19.77
C ALA A 60 -22.72 13.07 19.30
N ARG A 61 -23.49 12.06 19.72
CA ARG A 61 -24.93 11.92 19.44
C ARG A 61 -25.81 12.66 20.45
N LEU A 62 -25.23 13.21 21.53
CA LEU A 62 -25.91 13.89 22.63
C LEU A 62 -25.44 15.34 22.75
N ARG A 63 -25.14 16.03 21.64
CA ARG A 63 -24.66 17.43 21.70
C ARG A 63 -25.78 18.46 21.79
N HIS A 64 -26.88 18.22 21.08
CA HIS A 64 -28.03 19.12 21.11
C HIS A 64 -28.69 19.12 22.50
N PRO A 65 -29.02 20.29 23.11
CA PRO A 65 -29.60 20.36 24.45
C PRO A 65 -30.82 19.48 24.66
N MET A 66 -31.76 19.45 23.70
CA MET A 66 -32.93 18.55 23.77
C MET A 66 -32.56 17.06 23.86
N SER A 67 -31.50 16.62 23.17
CA SER A 67 -31.04 15.23 23.24
C SER A 67 -30.47 14.91 24.61
N VAL A 68 -29.73 15.86 25.19
CA VAL A 68 -29.23 15.76 26.57
C VAL A 68 -30.40 15.65 27.54
N ASP A 69 -31.36 16.56 27.48
CA ASP A 69 -32.49 16.61 28.41
C ASP A 69 -33.30 15.31 28.38
N LEU A 70 -33.64 14.83 27.18
CA LEU A 70 -34.34 13.56 26.98
C LEU A 70 -33.56 12.38 27.56
N TYR A 71 -32.25 12.31 27.28
CA TYR A 71 -31.41 11.22 27.79
C TYR A 71 -31.26 11.29 29.32
N VAL A 72 -31.18 12.51 29.87
CA VAL A 72 -31.12 12.72 31.32
C VAL A 72 -32.42 12.26 31.99
N GLU A 73 -33.56 12.64 31.44
CA GLU A 73 -34.88 12.27 31.97
C GLU A 73 -35.18 10.78 31.86
N GLN A 74 -34.85 10.15 30.73
CA GLN A 74 -35.27 8.78 30.44
C GLN A 74 -34.28 7.72 30.93
N ILE A 75 -32.98 8.04 30.92
CA ILE A 75 -31.90 7.06 31.15
C ILE A 75 -31.12 7.39 32.43
N ILE A 76 -30.52 8.57 32.50
CA ILE A 76 -29.66 8.95 33.65
C ILE A 76 -30.47 8.99 34.95
N ALA A 77 -31.70 9.50 34.90
CA ALA A 77 -32.63 9.57 36.01
C ALA A 77 -32.88 8.24 36.72
N GLU A 78 -32.77 7.14 35.97
CA GLU A 78 -33.13 5.79 36.39
C GLU A 78 -31.88 4.92 36.61
N ALA A 79 -30.69 5.48 36.38
CA ALA A 79 -29.43 4.76 36.47
C ALA A 79 -28.95 4.55 37.93
N ARG A 80 -28.34 3.39 38.15
CA ARG A 80 -27.58 2.95 39.34
C ARG A 80 -26.29 3.72 39.58
N CYS A 81 -25.55 3.95 38.50
CA CYS A 81 -24.25 4.61 38.48
C CYS A 81 -23.98 5.17 37.07
N VAL A 82 -23.40 6.36 37.01
CA VAL A 82 -23.07 7.04 35.75
C VAL A 82 -21.58 7.39 35.75
N VAL A 83 -20.89 7.01 34.68
CA VAL A 83 -19.52 7.44 34.40
C VAL A 83 -19.50 8.16 33.07
N ILE A 84 -18.88 9.34 33.03
CA ILE A 84 -18.71 10.11 31.80
C ILE A 84 -17.23 10.45 31.65
N ARG A 85 -16.63 10.11 30.51
CA ARG A 85 -15.25 10.46 30.19
C ARG A 85 -15.20 11.49 29.06
N LEU A 86 -14.59 12.64 29.33
CA LEU A 86 -14.64 13.83 28.47
C LEU A 86 -13.28 14.18 27.88
N LEU A 87 -13.06 13.84 26.61
CA LEU A 87 -11.96 14.37 25.81
C LEU A 87 -12.20 15.88 25.57
N GLY A 88 -11.19 16.72 25.84
CA GLY A 88 -11.31 18.18 25.77
C GLY A 88 -11.86 18.87 27.03
N GLY A 89 -12.18 18.12 28.08
CA GLY A 89 -12.61 18.65 29.39
C GLY A 89 -14.05 19.20 29.41
N LEU A 90 -14.39 19.94 30.48
CA LEU A 90 -15.75 20.44 30.73
C LEU A 90 -16.34 21.26 29.55
N ASP A 91 -15.50 22.05 28.89
CA ASP A 91 -15.97 23.02 27.88
C ASP A 91 -16.50 22.35 26.59
N TYR A 92 -16.14 21.09 26.34
CA TYR A 92 -16.60 20.34 25.17
C TYR A 92 -18.05 19.86 25.27
N TRP A 93 -18.60 19.73 26.48
CA TRP A 93 -19.95 19.21 26.71
C TRP A 93 -20.60 19.79 27.98
N ARG A 94 -20.34 21.07 28.25
CA ARG A 94 -20.69 21.76 29.50
C ARG A 94 -22.15 21.58 29.92
N TYR A 95 -23.08 21.84 29.00
CA TYR A 95 -24.51 21.73 29.26
C TYR A 95 -24.88 20.33 29.77
N GLY A 96 -24.44 19.29 29.07
CA GLY A 96 -24.71 17.91 29.47
C GLY A 96 -24.08 17.52 30.79
N VAL A 97 -22.87 18.00 31.09
CA VAL A 97 -22.25 17.78 32.40
C VAL A 97 -23.07 18.41 33.52
N GLU A 98 -23.50 19.65 33.34
CA GLU A 98 -24.26 20.40 34.34
C GLU A 98 -25.62 19.74 34.62
N GLU A 99 -26.36 19.33 33.57
CA GLU A 99 -27.66 18.65 33.69
C GLU A 99 -27.54 17.25 34.32
N VAL A 100 -26.56 16.44 33.88
CA VAL A 100 -26.31 15.13 34.50
C VAL A 100 -25.93 15.27 35.96
N ALA A 101 -25.07 16.24 36.31
CA ALA A 101 -24.66 16.48 37.69
C ALA A 101 -25.83 16.96 38.57
N HIS A 102 -26.76 17.75 38.02
CA HIS A 102 -27.98 18.15 38.69
C HIS A 102 -28.91 16.95 38.97
N ALA A 103 -29.16 16.13 37.94
CA ALA A 103 -29.98 14.92 38.05
C ALA A 103 -29.37 13.90 39.04
N ALA A 104 -28.06 13.70 38.99
CA ALA A 104 -27.36 12.78 39.88
C ALA A 104 -27.43 13.22 41.35
N ARG A 105 -27.22 14.52 41.64
CA ARG A 105 -27.32 15.06 43.00
C ARG A 105 -28.74 14.99 43.57
N SER A 106 -29.75 15.33 42.77
CA SER A 106 -31.15 15.32 43.22
C SER A 106 -31.67 13.91 43.53
N ARG A 107 -31.15 12.88 42.84
CA ARG A 107 -31.57 11.49 43.00
C ARG A 107 -30.59 10.62 43.80
N GLY A 108 -29.45 11.16 44.22
CA GLY A 108 -28.42 10.41 44.95
C GLY A 108 -27.68 9.38 44.11
N ILE A 109 -27.55 9.60 42.80
CA ILE A 109 -26.87 8.69 41.87
C ILE A 109 -25.36 8.95 41.92
N PRO A 110 -24.51 7.91 42.10
CA PRO A 110 -23.07 8.00 41.94
C PRO A 110 -22.69 8.40 40.51
N LEU A 111 -22.06 9.57 40.39
CA LEU A 111 -21.58 10.17 39.15
C LEU A 111 -20.08 10.40 39.23
N ALA A 112 -19.35 9.84 38.27
CA ALA A 112 -17.94 10.11 38.04
C ALA A 112 -17.73 10.81 36.68
N LEU A 113 -17.23 12.04 36.73
CA LEU A 113 -16.83 12.80 35.54
C LEU A 113 -15.30 12.75 35.43
N LEU A 114 -14.80 12.06 34.41
CA LEU A 114 -13.38 11.77 34.22
C LEU A 114 -12.80 12.58 33.06
N PRO A 115 -11.56 13.09 33.18
CA PRO A 115 -10.87 13.66 32.05
C PRO A 115 -10.54 12.58 31.00
N GLY A 116 -10.61 12.94 29.72
CA GLY A 116 -10.13 12.09 28.63
C GLY A 116 -8.63 12.20 28.39
N GLU A 117 -7.98 13.21 28.97
CA GLU A 117 -6.55 13.49 28.81
C GLU A 117 -5.79 13.25 30.13
N PRO A 118 -4.46 13.04 30.10
CA PRO A 118 -3.66 12.86 31.32
C PRO A 118 -3.68 14.07 32.27
N ARG A 119 -4.13 15.23 31.77
CA ARG A 119 -4.20 16.45 32.58
C ARG A 119 -5.48 16.43 33.42
N PRO A 120 -5.38 16.58 34.75
CA PRO A 120 -6.57 16.63 35.60
C PRO A 120 -7.41 17.88 35.30
N ASP A 121 -8.75 17.75 35.39
CA ASP A 121 -9.70 18.86 35.35
C ASP A 121 -10.48 18.91 36.67
N SER A 122 -10.08 19.83 37.57
CA SER A 122 -10.71 19.96 38.89
C SER A 122 -12.19 20.31 38.81
N ARG A 123 -12.63 20.96 37.72
CA ARG A 123 -14.03 21.35 37.52
C ARG A 123 -14.92 20.12 37.31
N LEU A 124 -14.41 19.08 36.65
CA LEU A 124 -15.11 17.80 36.52
C LEU A 124 -15.20 17.08 37.86
N ALA A 125 -14.12 17.11 38.65
CA ALA A 125 -14.11 16.53 39.99
C ALA A 125 -15.13 17.22 40.92
N GLU A 126 -15.22 18.55 40.90
CA GLU A 126 -16.19 19.33 41.67
C GLU A 126 -17.66 19.03 41.30
N LEU A 127 -17.91 18.68 40.04
CA LEU A 127 -19.26 18.34 39.56
C LEU A 127 -19.63 16.87 39.78
N SER A 128 -18.67 16.00 40.08
CA SER A 128 -18.90 14.58 40.40
C SER A 128 -19.57 14.42 41.77
N THR A 129 -20.24 13.28 42.01
CA THR A 129 -20.90 12.98 43.29
C THR A 129 -20.20 11.88 44.10
N VAL A 130 -19.22 11.19 43.50
CA VAL A 130 -18.38 10.19 44.18
C VAL A 130 -17.15 10.83 44.82
N SER A 131 -16.47 10.09 45.70
CA SER A 131 -15.26 10.58 46.36
C SER A 131 -14.08 10.72 45.40
N GLU A 132 -13.13 11.59 45.74
CA GLU A 132 -11.90 11.80 44.97
C GLU A 132 -11.09 10.50 44.80
N ALA A 133 -11.10 9.62 45.81
CA ALA A 133 -10.45 8.31 45.73
C ALA A 133 -11.09 7.39 44.67
N VAL A 134 -12.43 7.44 44.54
CA VAL A 134 -13.15 6.69 43.50
C VAL A 134 -12.87 7.26 42.12
N LEU A 135 -12.88 8.59 41.97
CA LEU A 135 -12.52 9.27 40.71
C LEU A 135 -11.12 8.87 40.26
N ALA A 136 -10.13 8.99 41.14
CA ALA A 136 -8.74 8.64 40.84
C ALA A 136 -8.60 7.18 40.42
N ARG A 137 -9.33 6.26 41.06
CA ARG A 137 -9.28 4.83 40.71
C ARG A 137 -9.95 4.55 39.36
N LEU A 138 -11.14 5.10 39.10
CA LEU A 138 -11.79 4.98 37.78
C LEU A 138 -10.90 5.57 36.68
N ASP A 139 -10.38 6.79 36.89
CA ASP A 139 -9.47 7.44 35.95
C ASP A 139 -8.23 6.57 35.67
N SER A 140 -7.63 5.97 36.72
CA SER A 140 -6.49 5.08 36.56
C SER A 140 -6.79 3.84 35.69
N TYR A 141 -8.00 3.28 35.77
CA TYR A 141 -8.41 2.15 34.91
C TYR A 141 -8.55 2.57 33.45
N PHE A 142 -9.23 3.69 33.18
CA PHE A 142 -9.40 4.20 31.81
C PHE A 142 -8.08 4.72 31.20
N ALA A 143 -7.21 5.32 32.01
CA ALA A 143 -5.88 5.77 31.59
C ALA A 143 -4.95 4.59 31.27
N SER A 144 -5.00 3.52 32.08
CA SER A 144 -4.20 2.31 31.84
C SER A 144 -4.72 1.51 30.64
N GLY A 145 -6.06 1.47 30.48
CA GLY A 145 -6.76 0.82 29.38
C GLY A 145 -6.65 -0.71 29.38
N GLY A 146 -7.20 -1.35 28.35
CA GLY A 146 -7.12 -2.80 28.16
C GLY A 146 -8.20 -3.60 28.90
N PRO A 147 -8.40 -4.88 28.52
CA PRO A 147 -9.58 -5.65 28.91
C PRO A 147 -9.75 -5.79 30.44
N GLU A 148 -8.65 -6.06 31.15
CA GLU A 148 -8.69 -6.30 32.60
C GLU A 148 -8.99 -5.01 33.39
N ASN A 149 -8.44 -3.86 32.98
CA ASN A 149 -8.79 -2.59 33.62
C ASN A 149 -10.24 -2.18 33.32
N MET A 150 -10.75 -2.46 32.12
CA MET A 150 -12.16 -2.20 31.80
C MET A 150 -13.09 -3.08 32.64
N ARG A 151 -12.74 -4.35 32.83
CA ARG A 151 -13.47 -5.24 33.76
C ARG A 151 -13.46 -4.69 35.19
N ARG A 152 -12.31 -4.19 35.68
CA ARG A 152 -12.20 -3.56 37.01
C ARG A 152 -12.99 -2.24 37.11
N ALA A 153 -13.03 -1.44 36.05
CA ALA A 153 -13.83 -0.21 36.00
C ALA A 153 -15.33 -0.53 36.07
N LEU A 154 -15.81 -1.49 35.28
CA LEU A 154 -17.20 -1.95 35.32
C LEU A 154 -17.56 -2.59 36.66
N GLY A 155 -16.65 -3.36 37.26
CA GLY A 155 -16.83 -3.89 38.62
C GLY A 155 -16.94 -2.79 39.67
N LEU A 156 -16.14 -1.73 39.57
CA LEU A 156 -16.25 -0.56 40.45
C LEU A 156 -17.55 0.20 40.22
N MET A 157 -18.01 0.36 38.97
CA MET A 157 -19.32 0.93 38.67
C MET A 157 -20.46 0.09 39.28
N ALA A 158 -20.38 -1.24 39.15
CA ALA A 158 -21.34 -2.16 39.77
C ALA A 158 -21.32 -2.06 41.31
N HIS A 159 -20.16 -1.83 41.92
CA HIS A 159 -20.07 -1.55 43.34
C HIS A 159 -20.74 -0.24 43.74
N LEU A 160 -20.47 0.84 43.00
CA LEU A 160 -21.12 2.13 43.24
C LEU A 160 -22.64 2.03 43.09
N ALA A 161 -23.11 1.17 42.18
CA ALA A 161 -24.52 0.86 42.02
C ALA A 161 -25.08 -0.07 43.10
N ASP A 162 -24.35 -0.49 44.13
CA ASP A 162 -24.78 -1.48 45.13
C ASP A 162 -25.21 -2.83 44.49
N GLN A 163 -24.46 -3.28 43.48
CA GLN A 163 -24.70 -4.55 42.77
C GLN A 163 -23.54 -5.54 42.88
N ALA A 164 -22.35 -5.09 43.27
CA ALA A 164 -21.17 -5.92 43.44
C ALA A 164 -20.31 -5.44 44.63
N PRO A 165 -19.51 -6.32 45.25
CA PRO A 165 -18.50 -5.90 46.21
C PRO A 165 -17.34 -5.16 45.52
N ASP A 166 -16.73 -4.18 46.21
CA ASP A 166 -15.46 -3.60 45.79
C ASP A 166 -14.30 -4.50 46.24
N HIS A 167 -13.51 -4.98 45.28
CA HIS A 167 -12.33 -5.78 45.55
C HIS A 167 -11.07 -4.94 45.85
N GLY A 168 -11.15 -3.61 45.76
CA GLY A 168 -10.05 -2.72 46.14
C GLY A 168 -8.82 -2.82 45.22
N LEU A 169 -8.98 -3.39 44.02
CA LEU A 169 -7.87 -3.62 43.10
C LEU A 169 -7.33 -2.28 42.56
N ALA A 170 -6.03 -2.22 42.29
CA ALA A 170 -5.41 -1.11 41.58
C ALA A 170 -5.49 -1.33 40.07
N ALA A 171 -5.29 -0.29 39.26
CA ALA A 171 -5.11 -0.46 37.83
C ALA A 171 -3.85 -1.28 37.52
N GLU A 172 -3.93 -2.12 36.50
CA GLU A 172 -2.82 -2.92 36.00
C GLU A 172 -2.21 -2.23 34.77
N PRO A 173 -1.00 -1.65 34.85
CA PRO A 173 -0.42 -0.95 33.72
C PRO A 173 -0.17 -1.92 32.56
N VAL A 174 -0.78 -1.66 31.40
CA VAL A 174 -0.43 -2.37 30.17
C VAL A 174 0.86 -1.75 29.64
N ALA A 175 1.94 -2.53 29.52
CA ALA A 175 3.24 -2.04 29.05
C ALA A 175 3.14 -1.32 27.69
N ALA A 176 4.05 -0.39 27.40
CA ALA A 176 4.05 0.36 26.13
C ALA A 176 4.31 -0.53 24.90
N TYR A 177 4.98 -1.65 25.10
CA TYR A 177 5.28 -2.66 24.11
C TYR A 177 5.33 -4.03 24.78
N GLY A 178 5.20 -5.10 24.01
CA GLY A 178 5.30 -6.47 24.52
C GLY A 178 4.89 -7.51 23.49
N GLU A 179 5.04 -8.78 23.89
CA GLU A 179 4.50 -9.91 23.12
C GLU A 179 3.02 -10.11 23.46
N TYR A 180 2.20 -10.26 22.43
CA TYR A 180 0.80 -10.65 22.56
C TYR A 180 0.69 -12.16 22.47
N CYS A 181 0.11 -12.78 23.50
CA CYS A 181 -0.12 -14.23 23.53
C CYS A 181 -1.30 -14.58 22.62
N LEU A 182 -1.02 -15.18 21.47
CA LEU A 182 -2.02 -15.67 20.53
C LEU A 182 -2.60 -16.99 21.03
N ASP A 183 -3.92 -17.18 20.89
CA ASP A 183 -4.59 -18.46 21.13
C ASP A 183 -4.36 -19.42 19.94
N LEU A 184 -3.11 -19.85 19.78
CA LEU A 184 -2.65 -20.73 18.71
C LEU A 184 -1.73 -21.83 19.26
N THR A 185 -1.82 -23.01 18.65
CA THR A 185 -0.88 -24.09 18.94
C THR A 185 0.50 -23.73 18.40
N GLN A 186 1.48 -23.63 19.30
CA GLN A 186 2.85 -23.27 18.93
C GLN A 186 3.50 -24.40 18.12
N SER A 187 4.12 -24.05 16.99
CA SER A 187 4.70 -25.00 16.02
C SER A 187 6.10 -24.52 15.58
N PRO A 188 7.11 -24.55 16.47
CA PRO A 188 8.41 -23.91 16.26
C PRO A 188 9.22 -24.48 15.09
N GLU A 189 8.84 -25.64 14.54
CA GLU A 189 9.44 -26.25 13.36
C GLU A 189 9.00 -25.59 12.04
N ARG A 190 7.91 -24.83 12.04
CA ARG A 190 7.39 -24.13 10.87
C ARG A 190 8.10 -22.78 10.67
N PRO A 191 8.14 -22.25 9.44
CA PRO A 191 8.68 -20.92 9.20
C PRO A 191 7.96 -19.86 10.04
N LEU A 192 8.72 -19.05 10.78
CA LEU A 192 8.19 -18.02 11.66
C LEU A 192 7.70 -16.78 10.90
N ALA A 193 6.47 -16.35 11.21
CA ALA A 193 5.87 -15.08 10.87
C ALA A 193 5.64 -14.24 12.15
N VAL A 194 6.03 -12.97 12.11
CA VAL A 194 5.83 -12.05 13.24
C VAL A 194 4.87 -10.94 12.84
N ILE A 195 3.75 -10.81 13.56
CA ILE A 195 2.80 -9.70 13.41
C ILE A 195 3.22 -8.57 14.35
N VAL A 196 3.28 -7.34 13.86
CA VAL A 196 3.51 -6.14 14.68
C VAL A 196 2.32 -5.20 14.54
N PHE A 197 1.66 -4.82 15.65
CA PHE A 197 0.45 -3.99 15.62
C PHE A 197 0.43 -2.94 16.74
N TYR A 198 -0.44 -1.94 16.62
CA TYR A 198 -0.54 -0.89 17.63
C TYR A 198 -1.11 -1.40 18.96
N ARG A 199 -0.47 -1.01 20.07
CA ARG A 199 -0.99 -1.17 21.44
C ARG A 199 -2.39 -0.59 21.59
N ALA A 200 -2.72 0.47 20.85
CA ALA A 200 -4.06 1.05 20.87
C ALA A 200 -5.17 0.03 20.53
N TYR A 201 -4.91 -0.92 19.63
CA TYR A 201 -5.88 -1.98 19.32
C TYR A 201 -6.07 -2.94 20.48
N LEU A 202 -5.00 -3.28 21.21
CA LEU A 202 -5.08 -4.07 22.44
C LEU A 202 -5.88 -3.35 23.52
N LEU A 203 -5.63 -2.06 23.72
CA LEU A 203 -6.37 -1.27 24.73
C LEU A 203 -7.86 -1.16 24.42
N ALA A 204 -8.20 -1.04 23.13
CA ALA A 204 -9.57 -0.91 22.65
C ALA A 204 -10.29 -2.26 22.45
N ALA A 205 -9.63 -3.38 22.75
CA ALA A 205 -10.08 -4.73 22.42
C ALA A 205 -10.49 -4.89 20.93
N ASP A 206 -9.82 -4.19 20.02
CA ASP A 206 -10.07 -4.17 18.57
C ASP A 206 -9.06 -5.09 17.85
N LEU A 207 -9.02 -6.36 18.29
CA LEU A 207 -8.00 -7.35 17.89
C LEU A 207 -8.48 -8.40 16.88
N ALA A 208 -9.79 -8.46 16.61
CA ALA A 208 -10.39 -9.43 15.70
C ALA A 208 -9.64 -9.61 14.35
N PRO A 209 -9.20 -8.54 13.63
CA PRO A 209 -8.46 -8.74 12.38
C PRO A 209 -7.04 -9.29 12.59
N ILE A 210 -6.41 -9.01 13.74
CA ILE A 210 -5.07 -9.51 14.08
C ILE A 210 -5.14 -11.00 14.41
N GLU A 211 -6.13 -11.42 15.21
CA GLU A 211 -6.38 -12.82 15.54
C GLU A 211 -6.77 -13.63 14.29
N ALA A 212 -7.68 -13.12 13.47
CA ALA A 212 -8.07 -13.76 12.22
C ALA A 212 -6.89 -13.89 11.24
N LEU A 213 -6.00 -12.89 11.17
CA LEU A 213 -4.77 -12.99 10.40
C LEU A 213 -3.83 -14.05 10.97
N ALA A 214 -3.68 -14.13 12.29
CA ALA A 214 -2.83 -15.13 12.92
C ALA A 214 -3.30 -16.56 12.61
N HIS A 215 -4.60 -16.83 12.69
CA HIS A 215 -5.18 -18.10 12.25
C HIS A 215 -4.93 -18.38 10.77
N ALA A 216 -5.16 -17.40 9.89
CA ALA A 216 -4.93 -17.57 8.45
C ALA A 216 -3.44 -17.85 8.12
N LEU A 217 -2.50 -17.27 8.88
CA LEU A 217 -1.07 -17.56 8.74
C LEU A 217 -0.72 -18.98 9.21
N ASP A 218 -1.32 -19.45 10.31
CA ASP A 218 -1.16 -20.83 10.78
C ASP A 218 -1.69 -21.84 9.75
N GLU A 219 -2.83 -21.54 9.11
CA GLU A 219 -3.37 -22.33 8.00
C GLU A 219 -2.45 -22.36 6.76
N GLN A 220 -1.62 -21.32 6.57
CA GLN A 220 -0.56 -21.32 5.54
C GLN A 220 0.69 -22.11 5.98
N GLY A 221 0.65 -22.77 7.14
CA GLY A 221 1.75 -23.56 7.66
C GLY A 221 2.87 -22.73 8.27
N LEU A 222 2.55 -21.55 8.82
CA LEU A 222 3.52 -20.68 9.48
C LEU A 222 3.40 -20.77 11.01
N HIS A 223 4.53 -20.68 11.70
CA HIS A 223 4.53 -20.41 13.13
C HIS A 223 4.28 -18.91 13.35
N VAL A 224 3.35 -18.53 14.22
CA VAL A 224 2.95 -17.12 14.36
C VAL A 224 3.24 -16.60 15.76
N ARG A 225 3.89 -15.44 15.83
CA ARG A 225 4.06 -14.65 17.05
C ARG A 225 3.61 -13.22 16.80
N ALA A 226 3.20 -12.51 17.85
CA ALA A 226 2.69 -11.15 17.71
C ALA A 226 3.31 -10.20 18.74
N LEU A 227 3.65 -8.99 18.30
CA LEU A 227 4.16 -7.90 19.12
C LEU A 227 3.18 -6.73 19.05
N TYR A 228 2.84 -6.16 20.20
CA TYR A 228 2.13 -4.89 20.26
C TYR A 228 3.10 -3.77 20.62
N VAL A 229 2.89 -2.59 20.05
CA VAL A 229 3.78 -1.42 20.22
C VAL A 229 3.00 -0.11 20.32
N GLY A 230 3.44 0.79 21.19
CA GLY A 230 2.91 2.16 21.25
C GLY A 230 3.33 2.96 20.02
N SER A 231 4.63 3.02 19.75
CA SER A 231 5.20 3.70 18.58
C SER A 231 6.54 3.06 18.19
N LEU A 232 6.72 2.73 16.91
CA LEU A 232 8.02 2.23 16.42
C LEU A 232 9.10 3.32 16.38
N LYS A 233 8.72 4.59 16.55
CA LYS A 233 9.62 5.74 16.67
C LYS A 233 10.08 6.01 18.11
N ASP A 234 9.46 5.36 19.09
CA ASP A 234 9.96 5.39 20.46
C ASP A 234 11.23 4.52 20.57
N ARG A 235 12.26 5.03 21.24
CA ARG A 235 13.58 4.39 21.29
C ARG A 235 13.53 3.02 21.97
N ASP A 236 12.85 2.92 23.10
CA ASP A 236 12.78 1.69 23.88
C ASP A 236 11.93 0.64 23.16
N THR A 237 10.80 1.08 22.59
CA THR A 237 9.93 0.25 21.75
C THR A 237 10.68 -0.27 20.52
N GLY A 238 11.37 0.60 19.79
CA GLY A 238 12.17 0.22 18.62
C GLY A 238 13.28 -0.76 18.96
N HIS A 239 13.99 -0.53 20.08
CA HIS A 239 15.02 -1.44 20.56
C HIS A 239 14.45 -2.83 20.93
N PHE A 240 13.32 -2.86 21.63
CA PHE A 240 12.63 -4.10 21.98
C PHE A 240 12.24 -4.91 20.73
N VAL A 241 11.54 -4.27 19.77
CA VAL A 241 11.13 -4.93 18.52
C VAL A 241 12.36 -5.45 17.77
N ALA A 242 13.38 -4.61 17.59
CA ALA A 242 14.59 -5.00 16.88
C ALA A 242 15.31 -6.17 17.58
N SER A 243 15.32 -6.23 18.93
CA SER A 243 15.86 -7.36 19.68
C SER A 243 15.06 -8.63 19.44
N CYS A 244 13.73 -8.59 19.61
CA CYS A 244 12.87 -9.74 19.36
C CYS A 244 13.04 -10.28 17.94
N LEU A 245 13.08 -9.41 16.94
CA LEU A 245 13.23 -9.83 15.55
C LEU A 245 14.61 -10.46 15.27
N ARG A 246 15.70 -9.94 15.86
CA ARG A 246 17.03 -10.58 15.76
C ARG A 246 17.06 -11.94 16.45
N ASP A 247 16.49 -12.01 17.65
CA ASP A 247 16.52 -13.22 18.48
C ASP A 247 15.65 -14.33 17.88
N TRP A 248 14.50 -13.97 17.28
CA TRP A 248 13.57 -14.93 16.72
C TRP A 248 13.84 -15.26 15.25
N ALA A 249 14.59 -14.41 14.54
CA ALA A 249 14.94 -14.57 13.12
C ALA A 249 13.75 -15.00 12.23
N PRO A 250 12.67 -14.20 12.15
CA PRO A 250 11.50 -14.56 11.36
C PRO A 250 11.80 -14.63 9.87
N HIS A 251 11.00 -15.42 9.16
CA HIS A 251 11.06 -15.50 7.69
C HIS A 251 10.23 -14.40 7.03
N ILE A 252 9.26 -13.84 7.75
CA ILE A 252 8.40 -12.76 7.28
C ILE A 252 7.88 -11.92 8.46
N VAL A 253 7.83 -10.60 8.29
CA VAL A 253 7.21 -9.67 9.24
C VAL A 253 5.94 -9.10 8.61
N LEU A 254 4.84 -9.07 9.35
CA LEU A 254 3.58 -8.45 8.94
C LEU A 254 3.30 -7.25 9.83
N ASN A 255 3.36 -6.06 9.24
CA ASN A 255 3.21 -4.81 9.97
C ASN A 255 1.81 -4.22 9.79
N ALA A 256 1.07 -4.13 10.90
CA ALA A 256 -0.24 -3.49 11.03
C ALA A 256 -0.16 -2.12 11.72
N THR A 257 1.04 -1.56 11.89
CA THR A 257 1.19 -0.15 12.26
C THR A 257 1.13 0.75 11.03
N SER A 258 0.70 1.98 11.22
CA SER A 258 0.73 3.02 10.20
C SER A 258 2.05 3.79 10.27
N PHE A 259 2.28 4.67 9.29
CA PHE A 259 3.42 5.56 9.16
C PHE A 259 4.77 4.85 8.91
N SER A 260 5.76 5.68 8.56
CA SER A 260 7.16 5.29 8.57
C SER A 260 7.64 5.06 10.01
N ALA A 261 8.46 4.04 10.19
CA ALA A 261 9.15 3.66 11.42
C ALA A 261 10.64 4.04 11.37
N ARG A 262 11.11 4.68 10.29
CA ARG A 262 12.45 5.24 10.23
C ARG A 262 12.50 6.56 11.00
N LEU A 263 13.63 6.76 11.66
CA LEU A 263 14.01 7.99 12.34
C LEU A 263 15.25 8.50 11.63
N ASP A 264 15.12 9.63 10.94
CA ASP A 264 16.18 10.18 10.09
C ASP A 264 16.69 9.11 9.10
N ASP A 265 18.00 8.91 9.00
CA ASP A 265 18.62 7.92 8.13
C ASP A 265 18.78 6.52 8.76
N ALA A 266 18.30 6.32 9.99
CA ALA A 266 18.40 5.03 10.67
C ALA A 266 17.43 4.00 10.10
N PRO A 267 17.82 2.71 10.02
CA PRO A 267 16.94 1.64 9.56
C PRO A 267 15.74 1.48 10.50
N SER A 268 14.61 1.04 9.94
CA SER A 268 13.44 0.72 10.75
C SER A 268 13.77 -0.43 11.72
N PRO A 269 13.24 -0.42 12.97
CA PRO A 269 13.38 -1.57 13.87
C PRO A 269 12.82 -2.88 13.28
N LEU A 270 11.90 -2.79 12.32
CA LEU A 270 11.33 -3.94 11.62
C LEU A 270 12.33 -4.63 10.67
N GLU A 271 13.38 -3.91 10.23
CA GLU A 271 14.40 -4.41 9.31
C GLU A 271 15.48 -5.24 10.02
N ALA A 272 15.45 -5.29 11.36
CA ALA A 272 16.53 -5.85 12.18
C ALA A 272 16.85 -7.34 11.89
N ALA A 273 15.88 -8.10 11.36
CA ALA A 273 16.07 -9.50 10.98
C ALA A 273 16.46 -9.71 9.50
N GLY A 274 16.45 -8.67 8.67
CA GLY A 274 16.65 -8.79 7.21
C GLY A 274 15.54 -9.57 6.48
N ALA A 275 14.39 -9.78 7.12
CA ALA A 275 13.22 -10.46 6.54
C ALA A 275 12.37 -9.48 5.72
N PRO A 276 11.62 -9.94 4.71
CA PRO A 276 10.64 -9.11 4.02
C PRO A 276 9.56 -8.62 5.00
N ILE A 277 9.11 -7.38 4.81
CA ILE A 277 8.09 -6.73 5.65
C ILE A 277 6.86 -6.46 4.79
N LEU A 278 5.76 -7.13 5.11
CA LEU A 278 4.46 -6.91 4.49
C LEU A 278 3.70 -5.82 5.26
N GLN A 279 3.33 -4.75 4.57
CA GLN A 279 2.45 -3.73 5.12
C GLN A 279 0.99 -4.18 4.96
N LEU A 280 0.31 -4.30 6.09
CA LEU A 280 -1.11 -4.59 6.20
C LEU A 280 -1.90 -3.29 6.23
N VAL A 281 -3.08 -3.29 5.63
CA VAL A 281 -3.98 -2.12 5.65
C VAL A 281 -5.19 -2.41 6.53
N LEU A 282 -5.39 -1.57 7.55
CA LEU A 282 -6.58 -1.55 8.39
C LEU A 282 -7.34 -0.26 8.03
N SER A 283 -8.29 -0.34 7.10
CA SER A 283 -8.91 0.89 6.57
C SER A 283 -9.78 1.57 7.62
N GLY A 284 -9.64 2.89 7.73
CA GLY A 284 -10.53 3.72 8.54
C GLY A 284 -11.91 3.92 7.92
N SER A 285 -12.12 3.46 6.68
CA SER A 285 -13.40 3.53 5.96
C SER A 285 -14.17 2.21 6.05
N GLY A 286 -15.48 2.27 5.81
CA GLY A 286 -16.34 1.09 5.70
C GLY A 286 -16.09 0.25 4.44
N ARG A 287 -16.45 -1.04 4.52
CA ARG A 287 -16.29 -2.00 3.41
C ARG A 287 -17.01 -1.54 2.14
N GLU A 288 -18.24 -1.03 2.26
CA GLU A 288 -19.02 -0.55 1.10
C GLU A 288 -18.33 0.61 0.39
N ALA A 289 -17.88 1.62 1.16
CA ALA A 289 -17.11 2.74 0.62
C ALA A 289 -15.82 2.30 -0.09
N TRP A 290 -15.12 1.29 0.45
CA TRP A 290 -13.97 0.70 -0.22
C TRP A 290 -14.38 -0.08 -1.49
N GLN A 291 -15.48 -0.85 -1.46
CA GLN A 291 -15.97 -1.63 -2.60
C GLN A 291 -16.30 -0.74 -3.81
N ASP A 292 -16.97 0.38 -3.58
CA ASP A 292 -17.37 1.32 -4.63
C ASP A 292 -16.23 2.24 -5.11
N SER A 293 -15.14 2.30 -4.35
CA SER A 293 -13.97 3.11 -4.70
C SER A 293 -13.05 2.41 -5.70
N ALA A 294 -12.83 3.02 -6.86
CA ALA A 294 -11.78 2.64 -7.80
C ALA A 294 -10.36 2.90 -7.24
N ARG A 295 -10.23 3.87 -6.32
CA ARG A 295 -8.95 4.19 -5.66
C ARG A 295 -8.58 3.17 -4.57
N GLY A 296 -9.56 2.50 -3.99
CA GLY A 296 -9.39 1.61 -2.83
C GLY A 296 -9.45 2.39 -1.51
N LEU A 297 -8.46 3.23 -1.21
CA LEU A 297 -8.32 3.86 0.11
C LEU A 297 -8.74 5.34 0.16
N SER A 298 -8.98 5.86 1.37
CA SER A 298 -9.09 7.31 1.63
C SER A 298 -7.74 8.01 1.39
N GLN A 299 -7.71 9.35 1.26
CA GLN A 299 -6.45 10.08 1.12
C GLN A 299 -5.56 9.92 2.36
N THR A 300 -6.17 9.93 3.54
CA THR A 300 -5.50 9.72 4.83
C THR A 300 -4.89 8.33 4.92
N ASP A 301 -5.67 7.28 4.60
CA ASP A 301 -5.17 5.90 4.62
C ASP A 301 -4.06 5.68 3.58
N LEU A 302 -4.18 6.27 2.38
CA LEU A 302 -3.13 6.23 1.36
C LEU A 302 -1.82 6.83 1.88
N ALA A 303 -1.86 8.03 2.46
CA ALA A 303 -0.66 8.67 3.00
C ALA A 303 -0.04 7.84 4.14
N MET A 304 -0.86 7.43 5.11
CA MET A 304 -0.40 6.82 6.36
C MET A 304 -0.03 5.34 6.21
N GLN A 305 -0.77 4.57 5.41
CA GLN A 305 -0.65 3.11 5.36
C GLN A 305 0.03 2.61 4.07
N VAL A 306 0.23 3.49 3.08
CA VAL A 306 0.87 3.13 1.80
C VAL A 306 2.10 3.98 1.53
N VAL A 307 1.97 5.29 1.34
CA VAL A 307 3.09 6.15 0.89
C VAL A 307 4.23 6.19 1.90
N LEU A 308 3.94 6.45 3.19
CA LEU A 308 5.00 6.51 4.20
C LEU A 308 5.66 5.14 4.45
N PRO A 309 4.91 4.03 4.58
CA PRO A 309 5.50 2.68 4.58
C PRO A 309 6.32 2.31 3.32
N GLU A 310 5.96 2.83 2.14
CA GLU A 310 6.72 2.59 0.90
C GLU A 310 8.12 3.19 0.93
N LEU A 311 8.32 4.31 1.66
CA LEU A 311 9.63 4.94 1.88
C LEU A 311 10.52 4.08 2.79
N ASP A 312 9.92 3.30 3.69
CA ASP A 312 10.61 2.31 4.51
C ASP A 312 10.93 1.01 3.75
N GLY A 313 10.55 0.91 2.47
CA GLY A 313 10.76 -0.29 1.66
C GLY A 313 9.78 -1.44 1.94
N ARG A 314 8.66 -1.19 2.64
CA ARG A 314 7.66 -2.21 2.95
C ARG A 314 6.84 -2.60 1.72
N LEU A 315 6.41 -3.86 1.67
CA LEU A 315 5.65 -4.44 0.56
C LEU A 315 4.16 -4.37 0.87
N LEU A 316 3.41 -3.60 0.08
CA LEU A 316 1.97 -3.46 0.28
C LEU A 316 1.23 -4.78 -0.01
N THR A 317 0.22 -5.07 0.81
CA THR A 317 -0.67 -6.22 0.61
C THR A 317 -2.13 -5.77 0.39
N ALA A 318 -3.09 -6.41 1.05
CA ALA A 318 -4.51 -6.13 0.96
C ALA A 318 -5.02 -5.38 2.21
N ALA A 319 -6.23 -4.84 2.12
CA ALA A 319 -6.96 -4.41 3.30
C ALA A 319 -7.43 -5.65 4.07
N ILE A 320 -6.95 -5.82 5.30
CA ILE A 320 -7.32 -6.94 6.17
C ILE A 320 -8.50 -6.61 7.09
N SER A 321 -8.89 -5.34 7.15
CA SER A 321 -10.08 -4.91 7.90
C SER A 321 -10.64 -3.58 7.38
N PHE A 322 -11.90 -3.34 7.73
CA PHE A 322 -12.63 -2.10 7.48
C PHE A 322 -13.32 -1.65 8.76
N LYS A 323 -13.42 -0.34 9.00
CA LYS A 323 -14.21 0.17 10.11
C LYS A 323 -15.69 -0.06 9.84
N GLY A 324 -16.40 -0.69 10.75
CA GLY A 324 -17.82 -0.93 10.62
C GLY A 324 -18.52 -1.01 11.96
N GLU A 325 -19.80 -0.69 11.97
CA GLU A 325 -20.68 -0.91 13.11
C GLU A 325 -20.92 -2.42 13.27
N HIS A 326 -20.56 -2.96 14.43
CA HIS A 326 -20.97 -4.28 14.85
C HIS A 326 -22.49 -4.29 15.11
N SER A 327 -23.11 -5.46 14.98
CA SER A 327 -24.46 -5.67 15.50
C SER A 327 -24.53 -5.22 16.96
N GLU A 328 -25.61 -4.54 17.32
CA GLU A 328 -25.86 -4.15 18.71
C GLU A 328 -25.66 -5.36 19.62
N VAL A 329 -24.78 -5.21 20.60
CA VAL A 329 -24.64 -6.22 21.64
C VAL A 329 -25.92 -6.15 22.47
N GLU A 330 -26.66 -7.26 22.50
CA GLU A 330 -27.91 -7.33 23.24
C GLU A 330 -27.67 -6.96 24.71
N GLY A 331 -28.41 -5.97 25.20
CA GLY A 331 -28.26 -5.45 26.56
C GLY A 331 -27.30 -4.26 26.70
N LEU A 332 -26.60 -3.83 25.64
CA LEU A 332 -25.86 -2.55 25.58
C LEU A 332 -26.58 -1.45 24.79
N GLU A 333 -27.41 -1.84 23.80
CA GLU A 333 -28.10 -0.93 22.86
C GLU A 333 -27.14 0.11 22.24
N PHE A 334 -25.94 -0.38 21.93
CA PHE A 334 -24.82 0.36 21.38
C PHE A 334 -24.21 -0.45 20.25
N ALA A 335 -24.13 0.15 19.06
CA ALA A 335 -23.43 -0.41 17.92
C ALA A 335 -21.96 0.01 17.98
N ARG A 336 -21.07 -0.94 18.32
CA ARG A 336 -19.63 -0.67 18.41
C ARG A 336 -19.04 -0.45 17.02
N VAL A 337 -18.34 0.66 16.81
CA VAL A 337 -17.53 0.87 15.61
C VAL A 337 -16.13 0.30 15.83
N ALA A 338 -15.78 -0.78 15.14
CA ALA A 338 -14.48 -1.45 15.26
C ALA A 338 -13.98 -1.97 13.91
N HIS A 339 -12.75 -2.48 13.87
CA HIS A 339 -12.21 -3.08 12.66
C HIS A 339 -12.81 -4.48 12.45
N GLN A 340 -13.66 -4.59 11.44
CA GLN A 340 -14.22 -5.87 11.03
C GLN A 340 -13.24 -6.62 10.13
N PRO A 341 -12.91 -7.89 10.42
CA PRO A 341 -12.01 -8.69 9.59
C PRO A 341 -12.51 -8.80 8.14
N ALA A 342 -11.61 -8.58 7.19
CA ALA A 342 -11.84 -8.79 5.77
C ALA A 342 -11.26 -10.14 5.35
N ALA A 343 -12.07 -11.21 5.39
CA ALA A 343 -11.61 -12.58 5.15
C ALA A 343 -10.84 -12.76 3.82
N ASP A 344 -11.31 -12.12 2.75
CA ASP A 344 -10.66 -12.13 1.43
C ASP A 344 -9.28 -11.46 1.45
N GLY A 345 -9.18 -10.30 2.10
CA GLY A 345 -7.92 -9.57 2.26
C GLY A 345 -6.93 -10.25 3.20
N ILE A 346 -7.42 -10.81 4.31
CA ILE A 346 -6.63 -11.63 5.26
C ILE A 346 -6.05 -12.84 4.54
N ALA A 347 -6.87 -13.58 3.79
CA ALA A 347 -6.40 -14.74 3.03
C ALA A 347 -5.37 -14.33 1.96
N ALA A 348 -5.52 -13.16 1.33
CA ALA A 348 -4.53 -12.65 0.39
C ALA A 348 -3.19 -12.31 1.07
N ALA A 349 -3.22 -11.60 2.21
CA ALA A 349 -2.03 -11.27 2.98
C ALA A 349 -1.32 -12.53 3.49
N ALA A 350 -2.07 -13.51 4.01
CA ALA A 350 -1.53 -14.78 4.48
C ALA A 350 -0.88 -15.59 3.35
N ARG A 351 -1.51 -15.69 2.17
CA ARG A 351 -0.91 -16.35 1.00
C ARG A 351 0.40 -15.67 0.58
N SER A 352 0.45 -14.35 0.57
CA SER A 352 1.69 -13.60 0.28
C SER A 352 2.77 -13.92 1.30
N ALA A 353 2.44 -13.93 2.60
CA ALA A 353 3.38 -14.29 3.67
C ALA A 353 3.90 -15.72 3.52
N GLY A 354 3.02 -16.69 3.25
CA GLY A 354 3.38 -18.09 2.99
C GLY A 354 4.29 -18.23 1.76
N ALA A 355 4.04 -17.47 0.70
CA ALA A 355 4.88 -17.50 -0.50
C ALA A 355 6.27 -16.88 -0.26
N TRP A 356 6.38 -15.78 0.48
CA TRP A 356 7.66 -15.22 0.92
C TRP A 356 8.44 -16.16 1.84
N ALA A 357 7.76 -16.78 2.82
CA ALA A 357 8.37 -17.77 3.69
C ALA A 357 8.85 -19.01 2.91
N ARG A 358 8.06 -19.49 1.93
CA ARG A 358 8.46 -20.56 1.01
C ARG A 358 9.69 -20.17 0.20
N LEU A 359 9.75 -18.95 -0.33
CA LEU A 359 10.91 -18.46 -1.06
C LEU A 359 12.17 -18.42 -0.17
N ALA A 360 12.03 -17.95 1.07
CA ALA A 360 13.13 -17.86 2.03
C ALA A 360 13.67 -19.24 2.42
N THR A 361 12.77 -20.20 2.70
CA THR A 361 13.13 -21.53 3.20
C THR A 361 13.55 -22.53 2.12
N THR A 362 13.08 -22.40 0.88
CA THR A 362 13.51 -23.27 -0.21
C THR A 362 14.97 -22.97 -0.59
N PRO A 363 15.88 -23.96 -0.64
CA PRO A 363 17.25 -23.77 -1.12
C PRO A 363 17.28 -23.23 -2.55
N ARG A 364 18.26 -22.37 -2.89
CA ARG A 364 18.35 -21.71 -4.21
C ARG A 364 18.29 -22.70 -5.38
N SER A 365 19.01 -23.81 -5.30
CA SER A 365 19.01 -24.89 -6.30
C SER A 365 17.66 -25.62 -6.48
N ARG A 366 16.69 -25.39 -5.58
CA ARG A 366 15.35 -25.98 -5.64
C ARG A 366 14.26 -24.96 -5.97
N ARG A 367 14.59 -23.67 -6.09
CA ARG A 367 13.63 -22.62 -6.40
C ARG A 367 13.26 -22.66 -7.87
N ASN A 368 11.97 -22.85 -8.14
CA ASN A 368 11.39 -22.60 -9.46
C ASN A 368 11.18 -21.10 -9.64
N LEU A 369 11.66 -20.51 -10.73
CA LEU A 369 11.53 -19.08 -11.02
C LEU A 369 10.86 -18.87 -12.38
N ALA A 370 10.32 -17.68 -12.61
CA ALA A 370 10.02 -17.24 -13.98
C ALA A 370 10.57 -15.85 -14.27
N LEU A 371 11.18 -15.71 -15.45
CA LEU A 371 11.61 -14.44 -16.03
C LEU A 371 10.60 -14.03 -17.10
N VAL A 372 9.85 -12.97 -16.84
CA VAL A 372 8.78 -12.49 -17.72
C VAL A 372 9.22 -11.15 -18.31
N LEU A 373 9.46 -11.14 -19.62
CA LEU A 373 9.84 -9.93 -20.34
C LEU A 373 8.57 -9.20 -20.76
N SER A 374 8.46 -7.93 -20.35
CA SER A 374 7.36 -7.06 -20.75
C SER A 374 7.41 -6.83 -22.27
N ASP A 375 6.25 -6.85 -22.92
CA ASP A 375 6.13 -6.56 -24.35
C ASP A 375 5.16 -5.40 -24.55
N TYR A 376 5.71 -4.22 -24.80
CA TYR A 376 4.90 -3.06 -25.15
C TYR A 376 4.46 -3.17 -26.62
N PRO A 377 3.22 -2.79 -27.00
CA PRO A 377 2.76 -2.85 -28.38
C PRO A 377 3.65 -1.98 -29.27
N GLY A 378 4.51 -2.64 -30.03
CA GLY A 378 5.47 -2.04 -30.94
C GLY A 378 5.29 -2.52 -32.39
N ALA A 379 6.04 -1.89 -33.30
CA ALA A 379 6.16 -2.37 -34.67
C ALA A 379 6.81 -3.77 -34.70
N ALA A 380 6.63 -4.52 -35.79
CA ALA A 380 7.32 -5.80 -35.97
C ALA A 380 8.83 -5.65 -35.72
N GLY A 381 9.41 -6.51 -34.88
CA GLY A 381 10.82 -6.43 -34.47
C GLY A 381 11.08 -5.75 -33.12
N GLN A 382 10.04 -5.34 -32.38
CA GLN A 382 10.18 -4.72 -31.04
C GLN A 382 9.77 -5.66 -29.88
N ALA A 383 9.94 -6.97 -30.06
CA ALA A 383 9.63 -7.93 -29.01
C ALA A 383 10.47 -7.65 -27.74
N ALA A 384 9.86 -7.82 -26.57
CA ALA A 384 10.48 -7.54 -25.26
C ALA A 384 10.91 -6.07 -25.09
N HIS A 385 10.13 -5.12 -25.64
CA HIS A 385 10.42 -3.71 -25.54
C HIS A 385 10.42 -3.20 -24.09
N ALA A 386 11.53 -2.59 -23.68
CA ALA A 386 11.69 -1.94 -22.38
C ALA A 386 12.30 -0.54 -22.56
N VAL A 387 11.72 0.47 -21.90
CA VAL A 387 12.17 1.85 -22.08
C VAL A 387 13.57 2.01 -21.49
N GLY A 388 14.54 2.26 -22.36
CA GLY A 388 15.92 2.51 -21.96
C GLY A 388 16.66 1.29 -21.40
N LEU A 389 16.16 0.08 -21.65
CA LEU A 389 16.78 -1.17 -21.21
C LEU A 389 16.88 -2.14 -22.40
N ASP A 390 18.05 -2.75 -22.56
CA ASP A 390 18.22 -3.91 -23.43
C ASP A 390 17.75 -5.14 -22.67
N ALA A 391 16.48 -5.51 -22.86
CA ALA A 391 15.85 -6.60 -22.12
C ALA A 391 16.48 -7.97 -22.43
N ILE A 392 16.98 -8.18 -23.65
CA ILE A 392 17.60 -9.45 -24.07
C ILE A 392 18.98 -9.58 -23.42
N ALA A 393 19.85 -8.58 -23.56
CA ALA A 393 21.16 -8.60 -22.92
C ALA A 393 21.05 -8.64 -21.39
N SER A 394 20.07 -7.92 -20.82
CA SER A 394 19.78 -7.96 -19.38
C SER A 394 19.30 -9.34 -18.93
N SER A 395 18.54 -10.05 -19.77
CA SER A 395 18.12 -11.43 -19.48
C SER A 395 19.33 -12.35 -19.37
N VAL A 396 20.29 -12.27 -20.30
CA VAL A 396 21.54 -13.05 -20.25
C VAL A 396 22.31 -12.77 -18.95
N GLU A 397 22.44 -11.50 -18.54
CA GLU A 397 23.09 -11.13 -17.28
C GLU A 397 22.36 -11.68 -16.05
N ILE A 398 21.03 -11.61 -16.03
CA ILE A 398 20.22 -12.17 -14.95
C ILE A 398 20.40 -13.68 -14.85
N LEU A 399 20.38 -14.41 -15.98
CA LEU A 399 20.61 -15.85 -16.01
C LEU A 399 22.02 -16.21 -15.48
N GLY A 400 23.04 -15.46 -15.91
CA GLY A 400 24.41 -15.62 -15.42
C GLY A 400 24.58 -15.32 -13.93
N LEU A 401 23.88 -14.29 -13.42
CA LEU A 401 23.87 -13.98 -11.99
C LEU A 401 23.22 -15.12 -11.18
N LEU A 402 22.07 -15.62 -11.63
CA LEU A 402 21.36 -16.71 -10.96
C LEU A 402 22.20 -18.00 -10.93
N GLU A 403 22.90 -18.33 -12.02
CA GLU A 403 23.82 -19.47 -12.03
C GLU A 403 24.93 -19.31 -10.98
N ARG A 404 25.60 -18.15 -10.95
CA ARG A 404 26.67 -17.84 -9.98
C ARG A 404 26.18 -17.90 -8.52
N GLU A 405 24.94 -17.51 -8.27
CA GLU A 405 24.33 -17.56 -6.95
C GLU A 405 23.81 -18.96 -6.54
N GLY A 406 23.97 -19.97 -7.41
CA GLY A 406 23.67 -21.38 -7.13
C GLY A 406 22.23 -21.79 -7.41
N PHE A 407 21.52 -21.08 -8.29
CA PHE A 407 20.22 -21.53 -8.80
C PHE A 407 20.41 -22.64 -9.85
N ASP A 408 19.42 -23.53 -9.97
CA ASP A 408 19.45 -24.61 -10.96
C ASP A 408 19.05 -24.06 -12.34
N MET A 409 20.06 -23.81 -13.17
CA MET A 409 19.91 -23.37 -14.55
C MET A 409 19.98 -24.54 -15.56
N GLY A 410 20.08 -25.78 -15.07
CA GLY A 410 20.09 -27.02 -15.84
C GLY A 410 21.39 -27.31 -16.58
N GLY A 411 21.84 -26.39 -17.43
CA GLY A 411 23.01 -26.58 -18.30
C GLY A 411 23.58 -25.26 -18.82
N THR A 412 24.16 -25.28 -20.03
CA THR A 412 24.77 -24.11 -20.65
C THR A 412 23.77 -22.98 -20.81
N LEU A 413 24.12 -21.79 -20.32
CA LEU A 413 23.30 -20.60 -20.44
C LEU A 413 23.26 -20.10 -21.90
N PRO A 414 22.11 -19.57 -22.36
CA PRO A 414 22.00 -18.98 -23.68
C PRO A 414 22.74 -17.64 -23.75
N ASP A 415 23.30 -17.32 -24.92
CA ASP A 415 23.68 -15.94 -25.26
C ASP A 415 22.48 -15.14 -25.79
N GLY A 416 22.70 -13.88 -26.18
CA GLY A 416 21.63 -13.01 -26.63
C GLY A 416 20.89 -13.54 -27.86
N ASP A 417 21.62 -14.08 -28.83
CA ASP A 417 21.05 -14.64 -30.07
C ASP A 417 20.20 -15.88 -29.77
N ALA A 418 20.67 -16.75 -28.86
CA ALA A 418 19.90 -17.89 -28.40
C ALA A 418 18.60 -17.48 -27.67
N VAL A 419 18.65 -16.46 -26.80
CA VAL A 419 17.44 -15.93 -26.14
C VAL A 419 16.42 -15.41 -27.17
N VAL A 420 16.87 -14.69 -28.20
CA VAL A 420 15.99 -14.24 -29.30
C VAL A 420 15.40 -15.41 -30.05
N ALA A 421 16.21 -16.39 -30.43
CA ALA A 421 15.76 -17.58 -31.15
C ALA A 421 14.68 -18.34 -30.35
N GLU A 422 14.88 -18.52 -29.04
CA GLU A 422 13.98 -19.25 -28.16
C GLU A 422 12.66 -18.50 -27.87
N LEU A 423 12.73 -17.18 -27.61
CA LEU A 423 11.57 -16.41 -27.16
C LEU A 423 10.79 -15.75 -28.29
N CYS A 424 11.45 -15.38 -29.39
CA CYS A 424 10.86 -14.62 -30.49
C CYS A 424 10.58 -15.48 -31.73
N GLU A 425 11.51 -16.38 -32.08
CA GLU A 425 11.51 -17.06 -33.38
C GLU A 425 10.96 -18.49 -33.32
N ALA A 426 11.14 -19.18 -32.19
CA ALA A 426 10.73 -20.56 -32.00
C ALA A 426 9.23 -20.79 -32.30
N ALA A 427 8.87 -22.03 -32.64
CA ALA A 427 7.46 -22.40 -32.73
C ALA A 427 6.81 -22.35 -31.33
N PRO A 428 5.59 -21.79 -31.17
CA PRO A 428 4.87 -21.86 -29.91
C PRO A 428 4.69 -23.31 -29.44
N ALA A 429 5.01 -23.56 -28.18
CA ALA A 429 4.90 -24.88 -27.55
C ALA A 429 3.67 -24.94 -26.63
N PRO A 430 3.03 -26.12 -26.48
CA PRO A 430 1.93 -26.29 -25.53
C PRO A 430 2.45 -26.14 -24.09
N PHE A 431 1.70 -25.42 -23.24
CA PHE A 431 2.07 -25.23 -21.83
C PHE A 431 0.95 -25.58 -20.85
N LEU A 432 -0.32 -25.51 -21.26
CA LEU A 432 -1.45 -25.83 -20.39
C LEU A 432 -2.62 -26.43 -21.18
N PRO A 433 -3.08 -27.66 -20.85
CA PRO A 433 -4.29 -28.23 -21.43
C PRO A 433 -5.54 -27.39 -21.12
N LEU A 434 -6.47 -27.31 -22.08
CA LEU A 434 -7.71 -26.54 -21.92
C LEU A 434 -8.52 -26.99 -20.69
N ARG A 435 -8.62 -28.31 -20.47
CA ARG A 435 -9.32 -28.88 -19.31
C ARG A 435 -8.72 -28.39 -17.98
N ASP A 436 -7.40 -28.35 -17.89
CA ASP A 436 -6.72 -27.91 -16.67
C ASP A 436 -6.91 -26.40 -16.48
N TYR A 437 -6.85 -25.63 -17.57
CA TYR A 437 -7.18 -24.21 -17.54
C TYR A 437 -8.60 -23.95 -17.03
N GLU A 438 -9.61 -24.71 -17.48
CA GLU A 438 -10.99 -24.53 -17.04
C GLU A 438 -11.15 -24.78 -15.53
N LEU A 439 -10.43 -25.78 -14.97
CA LEU A 439 -10.39 -26.02 -13.54
C LEU A 439 -9.72 -24.87 -12.77
N LEU A 440 -8.59 -24.36 -13.28
CA LEU A 440 -7.87 -23.24 -12.67
C LEU A 440 -8.69 -21.93 -12.74
N LEU A 441 -9.36 -21.68 -13.87
CA LEU A 441 -10.24 -20.55 -14.09
C LEU A 441 -11.46 -20.61 -13.16
N ALA A 442 -12.00 -21.81 -12.91
CA ALA A 442 -13.10 -22.00 -11.98
C ALA A 442 -12.76 -21.62 -10.54
N GLY A 443 -11.49 -21.72 -10.15
CA GLY A 443 -10.97 -21.31 -8.84
C GLY A 443 -10.74 -19.80 -8.67
N LEU A 444 -10.89 -19.00 -9.72
CA LEU A 444 -10.84 -17.54 -9.61
C LEU A 444 -12.11 -16.97 -8.95
N ASP A 445 -12.00 -15.75 -8.43
CA ASP A 445 -13.13 -14.97 -7.96
C ASP A 445 -14.24 -14.93 -9.02
N PRO A 446 -15.52 -15.20 -8.66
CA PRO A 446 -16.61 -15.27 -9.64
C PRO A 446 -16.78 -13.99 -10.46
N VAL A 447 -16.53 -12.82 -9.87
CA VAL A 447 -16.64 -11.52 -10.56
C VAL A 447 -15.50 -11.37 -11.58
N ALA A 448 -14.27 -11.72 -11.19
CA ALA A 448 -13.13 -11.69 -12.12
C ALA A 448 -13.35 -12.66 -13.29
N ARG A 449 -13.81 -13.88 -13.01
CA ARG A 449 -14.12 -14.89 -14.02
C ARG A 449 -15.22 -14.43 -14.98
N ALA A 450 -16.31 -13.89 -14.45
CA ALA A 450 -17.40 -13.38 -15.26
C ALA A 450 -16.96 -12.25 -16.19
N LYS A 451 -16.09 -11.33 -15.73
CA LYS A 451 -15.52 -10.28 -16.57
C LYS A 451 -14.71 -10.84 -17.73
N ILE A 452 -13.82 -11.80 -17.47
CA ILE A 452 -13.01 -12.44 -18.52
C ILE A 452 -13.90 -13.10 -19.56
N MET A 453 -14.88 -13.91 -19.12
CA MET A 453 -15.80 -14.61 -20.02
C MET A 453 -16.69 -13.65 -20.83
N ALA A 454 -17.14 -12.55 -20.22
CA ALA A 454 -17.96 -11.56 -20.91
C ALA A 454 -17.19 -10.85 -22.03
N ALA A 455 -15.89 -10.62 -21.84
CA ALA A 455 -15.04 -9.97 -22.84
C ALA A 455 -14.58 -10.92 -23.95
N TRP A 456 -14.28 -12.19 -23.62
CA TRP A 456 -13.57 -13.09 -24.52
C TRP A 456 -14.30 -14.39 -24.88
N GLY A 457 -15.50 -14.61 -24.35
CA GLY A 457 -16.30 -15.80 -24.65
C GLY A 457 -15.79 -17.07 -23.97
N ALA A 458 -15.82 -18.19 -24.69
CA ALA A 458 -15.37 -19.47 -24.15
C ALA A 458 -13.84 -19.62 -24.26
N PRO A 459 -13.17 -20.24 -23.28
CA PRO A 459 -11.73 -20.51 -23.34
C PRO A 459 -11.26 -21.23 -24.60
N ALA A 460 -12.09 -22.12 -25.15
CA ALA A 460 -11.81 -22.90 -26.35
C ALA A 460 -11.68 -22.04 -27.62
N ASP A 461 -12.25 -20.83 -27.61
CA ASP A 461 -12.24 -19.90 -28.75
C ASP A 461 -10.98 -19.01 -28.77
N ASP A 462 -10.10 -19.11 -27.76
CA ASP A 462 -8.86 -18.32 -27.72
C ASP A 462 -7.91 -18.74 -28.86
N PRO A 463 -7.41 -17.80 -29.69
CA PRO A 463 -6.52 -18.10 -30.82
C PRO A 463 -5.21 -18.81 -30.45
N ALA A 464 -4.80 -18.78 -29.18
CA ALA A 464 -3.62 -19.49 -28.71
C ALA A 464 -3.86 -21.00 -28.49
N ILE A 465 -5.10 -21.48 -28.58
CA ILE A 465 -5.43 -22.90 -28.50
C ILE A 465 -5.03 -23.62 -29.78
N ARG A 466 -4.25 -24.69 -29.62
CA ARG A 466 -3.93 -25.66 -30.69
C ARG A 466 -4.04 -27.06 -30.10
N ASP A 467 -4.73 -27.95 -30.79
CA ASP A 467 -4.94 -29.35 -30.35
C ASP A 467 -5.42 -29.49 -28.89
N GLY A 468 -6.31 -28.58 -28.46
CA GLY A 468 -6.88 -28.58 -27.11
C GLY A 468 -5.96 -28.06 -26.00
N GLN A 469 -4.87 -27.36 -26.35
CA GLN A 469 -3.90 -26.81 -25.37
C GLN A 469 -3.55 -25.37 -25.69
N PHE A 470 -3.32 -24.55 -24.66
CA PHE A 470 -2.73 -23.23 -24.84
C PHE A 470 -1.27 -23.36 -25.27
N THR A 471 -0.90 -22.60 -26.31
CA THR A 471 0.45 -22.56 -26.87
C THR A 471 1.07 -21.17 -26.72
N LEU A 472 2.35 -21.12 -26.36
CA LEU A 472 3.14 -19.89 -26.20
C LEU A 472 4.62 -20.19 -26.49
N ARG A 473 5.40 -19.17 -26.87
CA ARG A 473 6.87 -19.27 -26.89
C ARG A 473 7.41 -19.05 -25.48
N PHE A 474 8.18 -20.01 -24.98
CA PHE A 474 8.87 -19.92 -23.70
C PHE A 474 10.10 -20.81 -23.74
N ALA A 475 11.11 -20.46 -22.94
CA ALA A 475 12.31 -21.23 -22.73
C ALA A 475 12.34 -21.82 -21.31
N ARG A 476 13.06 -22.94 -21.14
CA ARG A 476 13.32 -23.56 -19.83
C ARG A 476 14.82 -23.69 -19.64
N HIS A 477 15.32 -23.08 -18.58
CA HIS A 477 16.71 -23.19 -18.13
C HIS A 477 16.72 -23.78 -16.72
N GLY A 478 16.84 -25.10 -16.62
CA GLY A 478 16.71 -25.82 -15.35
C GLY A 478 15.34 -25.59 -14.70
N LYS A 479 15.36 -24.87 -13.57
CA LYS A 479 14.18 -24.49 -12.79
C LYS A 479 13.63 -23.11 -13.11
N LEU A 480 14.20 -22.40 -14.08
CA LEU A 480 13.70 -21.11 -14.55
C LEU A 480 12.91 -21.29 -15.86
N VAL A 481 11.74 -20.64 -15.92
CA VAL A 481 10.97 -20.46 -17.15
C VAL A 481 11.13 -19.02 -17.63
N ALA A 482 11.59 -18.82 -18.87
CA ALA A 482 11.64 -17.49 -19.48
C ALA A 482 10.56 -17.37 -20.56
N ALA A 483 9.84 -16.24 -20.58
CA ALA A 483 8.83 -15.99 -21.61
C ALA A 483 8.64 -14.49 -21.83
N ILE A 484 8.23 -14.14 -23.05
CA ILE A 484 7.65 -12.83 -23.32
C ILE A 484 6.21 -12.85 -22.82
N GLN A 485 5.82 -11.82 -22.08
CA GLN A 485 4.48 -11.71 -21.52
C GLN A 485 3.42 -11.82 -22.64
N PRO A 486 2.42 -12.71 -22.52
CA PRO A 486 1.37 -12.80 -23.53
C PRO A 486 0.66 -11.46 -23.73
N ASP A 487 0.20 -11.20 -24.97
CA ASP A 487 -0.55 -10.00 -25.28
C ASP A 487 -1.85 -9.96 -24.45
N ARG A 488 -2.07 -8.86 -23.73
CA ARG A 488 -3.26 -8.62 -22.92
C ARG A 488 -4.53 -8.61 -23.78
N GLY A 489 -4.48 -8.03 -24.97
CA GLY A 489 -5.63 -7.76 -25.82
C GLY A 489 -5.57 -8.46 -27.18
N ASN A 490 -6.41 -8.03 -28.12
CA ASN A 490 -6.38 -8.51 -29.49
C ASN A 490 -5.30 -7.77 -30.30
N VAL A 491 -4.45 -8.53 -31.00
CA VAL A 491 -3.39 -8.04 -31.88
C VAL A 491 -3.93 -7.13 -33.00
N LEU A 492 -5.17 -7.35 -33.44
CA LEU A 492 -5.78 -6.61 -34.54
C LEU A 492 -6.36 -5.25 -34.12
N ASP A 493 -6.70 -5.06 -32.84
CA ASP A 493 -7.32 -3.84 -32.29
C ASP A 493 -6.46 -3.17 -31.20
N ARG A 494 -5.13 -3.18 -31.41
CA ARG A 494 -4.11 -2.81 -30.41
C ARG A 494 -4.22 -1.38 -29.85
N LYS A 495 -4.54 -0.38 -30.68
CA LYS A 495 -4.56 1.04 -30.25
C LYS A 495 -5.73 1.39 -29.33
N SER A 496 -6.91 0.80 -29.53
CA SER A 496 -8.10 1.06 -28.71
C SER A 496 -8.16 0.18 -27.46
N SER A 497 -7.65 -1.06 -27.54
CA SER A 497 -7.79 -2.06 -26.47
C SER A 497 -6.69 -2.00 -25.40
N TYR A 498 -5.49 -1.50 -25.72
CA TYR A 498 -4.35 -1.53 -24.80
C TYR A 498 -4.44 -0.47 -23.69
N HIS A 499 -5.06 0.67 -23.98
CA HIS A 499 -5.29 1.74 -23.00
C HIS A 499 -6.66 1.67 -22.31
N ASP A 500 -7.46 0.63 -22.60
CA ASP A 500 -8.70 0.39 -21.88
C ASP A 500 -8.39 -0.21 -20.49
N PRO A 501 -8.55 0.56 -19.40
CA PRO A 501 -8.24 0.08 -18.06
C PRO A 501 -9.20 -1.00 -17.58
N ASP A 502 -10.38 -1.13 -18.19
CA ASP A 502 -11.46 -2.02 -17.77
C ASP A 502 -11.51 -3.33 -18.57
N LEU A 503 -10.87 -3.39 -19.75
CA LEU A 503 -10.79 -4.61 -20.56
C LEU A 503 -9.93 -5.69 -19.85
N PRO A 504 -10.51 -6.83 -19.44
CA PRO A 504 -9.75 -7.93 -18.85
C PRO A 504 -8.85 -8.60 -19.89
N PRO A 505 -7.79 -9.32 -19.47
CA PRO A 505 -6.89 -9.97 -20.40
C PRO A 505 -7.54 -11.21 -21.03
N ARG A 506 -7.05 -11.60 -22.21
CA ARG A 506 -7.47 -12.84 -22.91
C ARG A 506 -7.19 -14.11 -22.09
N HIS A 507 -7.83 -15.22 -22.49
CA HIS A 507 -7.66 -16.50 -21.80
C HIS A 507 -6.21 -16.98 -21.79
N VAL A 508 -5.43 -16.82 -22.87
CA VAL A 508 -4.00 -17.19 -22.91
C VAL A 508 -3.16 -16.49 -21.84
N TYR A 509 -3.46 -15.22 -21.56
CA TYR A 509 -2.76 -14.44 -20.53
C TYR A 509 -3.08 -14.97 -19.13
N VAL A 510 -4.38 -15.20 -18.87
CA VAL A 510 -4.84 -15.78 -17.60
C VAL A 510 -4.24 -17.18 -17.42
N ALA A 511 -4.26 -18.00 -18.47
CA ALA A 511 -3.69 -19.34 -18.50
C ALA A 511 -2.20 -19.32 -18.16
N PHE A 512 -1.44 -18.39 -18.74
CA PHE A 512 0.00 -18.25 -18.49
C PHE A 512 0.31 -18.00 -17.00
N TYR A 513 -0.34 -17.03 -16.36
CA TYR A 513 -0.08 -16.74 -14.95
C TYR A 513 -0.59 -17.85 -14.01
N LEU A 514 -1.72 -18.48 -14.33
CA LEU A 514 -2.21 -19.62 -13.56
C LEU A 514 -1.30 -20.84 -13.70
N TRP A 515 -0.76 -21.08 -14.89
CA TRP A 515 0.23 -22.11 -15.15
C TRP A 515 1.52 -21.88 -14.35
N LEU A 516 2.10 -20.68 -14.42
CA LEU A 516 3.30 -20.35 -13.64
C LEU A 516 3.06 -20.57 -12.14
N ARG A 517 1.93 -20.10 -11.63
CA ARG A 517 1.61 -20.18 -10.21
C ARG A 517 1.29 -21.58 -9.72
N GLN A 518 0.43 -22.32 -10.42
CA GLN A 518 -0.19 -23.54 -9.90
C GLN A 518 0.33 -24.83 -10.52
N VAL A 519 0.92 -24.76 -11.72
CA VAL A 519 1.49 -25.93 -12.42
C VAL A 519 3.01 -25.96 -12.31
N VAL A 520 3.67 -24.85 -12.64
CA VAL A 520 5.13 -24.70 -12.44
C VAL A 520 5.46 -24.52 -10.95
N GLY A 521 4.56 -23.90 -10.19
CA GLY A 521 4.76 -23.67 -8.76
C GLY A 521 5.92 -22.73 -8.49
N VAL A 522 5.99 -21.60 -9.23
CA VAL A 522 7.08 -20.64 -9.09
C VAL A 522 7.18 -20.11 -7.65
N HIS A 523 8.40 -19.92 -7.18
CA HIS A 523 8.72 -19.33 -5.89
C HIS A 523 8.79 -17.80 -6.00
N ALA A 524 9.16 -17.27 -7.16
CA ALA A 524 9.15 -15.84 -7.46
C ALA A 524 9.03 -15.60 -8.97
N LEU A 525 8.51 -14.43 -9.31
CA LEU A 525 8.54 -13.85 -10.66
C LEU A 525 9.62 -12.77 -10.73
N ILE A 526 10.31 -12.70 -11.85
CA ILE A 526 11.18 -11.59 -12.24
C ILE A 526 10.49 -10.94 -13.44
N HIS A 527 9.88 -9.78 -13.24
CA HIS A 527 9.37 -8.97 -14.35
C HIS A 527 10.51 -8.08 -14.85
N LEU A 528 10.74 -8.06 -16.17
CA LEU A 528 11.81 -7.28 -16.78
C LEU A 528 11.24 -6.32 -17.82
N GLY A 529 11.48 -5.02 -17.60
CA GLY A 529 11.06 -3.94 -18.48
C GLY A 529 9.91 -3.10 -17.93
N THR A 530 9.96 -1.78 -18.18
CA THR A 530 9.16 -0.74 -17.51
C THR A 530 7.65 -0.75 -17.73
N HIS A 531 7.11 -1.65 -18.55
CA HIS A 531 5.70 -1.69 -18.93
C HIS A 531 5.10 -3.10 -18.88
N GLY A 532 5.35 -3.85 -17.82
CA GLY A 532 4.58 -5.06 -17.56
C GLY A 532 3.09 -4.73 -17.54
N THR A 533 2.26 -5.60 -18.10
CA THR A 533 0.81 -5.33 -18.20
C THR A 533 0.01 -5.86 -17.01
N LEU A 534 0.64 -6.63 -16.11
CA LEU A 534 -0.02 -7.32 -15.00
C LEU A 534 -0.52 -6.33 -13.95
N GLU A 535 0.33 -5.37 -13.60
CA GLU A 535 0.01 -4.26 -12.69
C GLU A 535 -1.13 -3.39 -13.23
N TRP A 536 -1.30 -3.29 -14.54
CA TRP A 536 -2.34 -2.47 -15.17
C TRP A 536 -3.65 -3.20 -15.44
N LEU A 537 -3.77 -4.50 -15.12
CA LEU A 537 -5.02 -5.25 -15.32
C LEU A 537 -6.18 -4.65 -14.52
N PRO A 538 -7.45 -4.84 -14.95
CA PRO A 538 -8.59 -4.17 -14.33
C PRO A 538 -8.72 -4.46 -12.84
N GLY A 539 -9.02 -3.40 -12.08
CA GLY A 539 -9.16 -3.44 -10.63
C GLY A 539 -8.74 -2.14 -9.95
N LYS A 540 -8.89 -2.12 -8.62
CA LYS A 540 -8.61 -0.96 -7.76
C LYS A 540 -7.16 -0.51 -7.84
N ALA A 541 -6.87 0.78 -7.66
CA ALA A 541 -5.51 1.31 -7.74
C ALA A 541 -4.53 0.72 -6.69
N MET A 542 -5.04 0.32 -5.53
CA MET A 542 -4.30 -0.28 -4.41
C MET A 542 -5.27 -0.98 -3.45
N ALA A 543 -4.74 -1.69 -2.44
CA ALA A 543 -5.54 -2.45 -1.48
C ALA A 543 -6.57 -3.34 -2.21
N LEU A 544 -6.06 -4.18 -3.10
CA LEU A 544 -6.84 -4.93 -4.09
C LEU A 544 -7.82 -5.91 -3.44
N SER A 545 -8.99 -6.07 -4.06
CA SER A 545 -9.93 -7.16 -3.76
C SER A 545 -9.50 -8.47 -4.42
N SER A 546 -10.14 -9.59 -4.03
CA SER A 546 -10.02 -10.88 -4.73
C SER A 546 -10.43 -10.81 -6.20
N SER A 547 -11.35 -9.91 -6.55
CA SER A 547 -11.85 -9.69 -7.90
C SER A 547 -10.95 -8.80 -8.78
N CYS A 548 -9.93 -8.17 -8.20
CA CYS A 548 -8.95 -7.41 -8.97
C CYS A 548 -8.00 -8.38 -9.69
N LEU A 549 -7.90 -8.27 -11.01
CA LEU A 549 -7.16 -9.22 -11.83
C LEU A 549 -5.65 -9.33 -11.51
N PRO A 550 -4.92 -8.25 -11.15
CA PRO A 550 -3.53 -8.40 -10.73
C PRO A 550 -3.39 -9.34 -9.51
N SER A 551 -4.26 -9.17 -8.51
CA SER A 551 -4.29 -10.01 -7.30
C SER A 551 -4.73 -11.44 -7.63
N ALA A 552 -5.77 -11.59 -8.44
CA ALA A 552 -6.33 -12.88 -8.82
C ALA A 552 -5.35 -13.76 -9.60
N LEU A 553 -4.52 -13.17 -10.46
CA LEU A 553 -3.51 -13.88 -11.25
C LEU A 553 -2.21 -14.11 -10.46
N LEU A 554 -1.73 -13.11 -9.72
CA LEU A 554 -0.49 -13.23 -8.96
C LEU A 554 -0.62 -14.19 -7.78
N GLY A 555 -1.75 -14.17 -7.07
CA GLY A 555 -2.04 -15.09 -5.96
C GLY A 555 -1.03 -15.03 -4.80
N GLY A 556 -0.33 -13.92 -4.63
CA GLY A 556 0.67 -13.71 -3.57
C GLY A 556 2.09 -14.14 -3.91
N VAL A 557 2.37 -14.58 -5.14
CA VAL A 557 3.75 -14.90 -5.58
C VAL A 557 4.65 -13.65 -5.47
N PRO A 558 5.82 -13.73 -4.83
CA PRO A 558 6.80 -12.64 -4.79
C PRO A 558 7.20 -12.16 -6.19
N VAL A 559 7.29 -10.84 -6.39
CA VAL A 559 7.71 -10.23 -7.66
C VAL A 559 8.96 -9.38 -7.41
N ALA A 560 10.07 -9.76 -8.05
CA ALA A 560 11.23 -8.90 -8.21
C ALA A 560 11.12 -8.16 -9.54
N TYR A 561 11.38 -6.86 -9.55
CA TYR A 561 11.12 -6.03 -10.72
C TYR A 561 12.23 -4.99 -10.91
N PRO A 562 13.28 -5.30 -11.69
CA PRO A 562 14.22 -4.29 -12.15
C PRO A 562 13.46 -3.15 -12.86
N PHE A 563 13.62 -1.93 -12.36
CA PHE A 563 12.84 -0.78 -12.80
C PHE A 563 13.73 0.46 -12.99
N ILE A 564 13.45 1.26 -14.01
CA ILE A 564 14.24 2.45 -14.33
C ILE A 564 14.04 3.54 -13.26
N VAL A 565 15.13 4.12 -12.76
CA VAL A 565 15.08 5.08 -11.64
C VAL A 565 14.32 6.37 -11.93
N ASN A 566 14.22 6.78 -13.19
CA ASN A 566 13.53 8.01 -13.58
C ASN A 566 12.03 7.84 -13.87
N ASN A 567 11.46 6.66 -13.61
CA ASN A 567 10.01 6.41 -13.74
C ASN A 567 9.36 5.93 -12.44
N PRO A 568 9.38 6.75 -11.36
CA PRO A 568 8.82 6.37 -10.07
C PRO A 568 7.28 6.24 -10.10
N GLY A 569 6.60 6.90 -11.04
CA GLY A 569 5.14 6.86 -11.17
C GLY A 569 4.62 5.47 -11.53
N GLU A 570 5.22 4.83 -12.53
CA GLU A 570 4.85 3.45 -12.92
C GLU A 570 5.36 2.42 -11.91
N ALA A 571 6.54 2.63 -11.33
CA ALA A 571 7.05 1.79 -10.25
C ALA A 571 6.07 1.74 -9.06
N ALA A 572 5.40 2.85 -8.75
CA ALA A 572 4.38 2.87 -7.70
C ALA A 572 3.18 1.96 -8.03
N ALA A 573 2.77 1.83 -9.30
CA ALA A 573 1.71 0.90 -9.69
C ALA A 573 2.13 -0.56 -9.44
N ALA A 574 3.35 -0.92 -9.83
CA ALA A 574 3.92 -2.25 -9.55
C ALA A 574 4.01 -2.54 -8.04
N LYS A 575 4.51 -1.59 -7.24
CA LYS A 575 4.56 -1.72 -5.77
C LYS A 575 3.17 -1.90 -5.16
N ARG A 576 2.19 -1.07 -5.54
CA ARG A 576 0.86 -1.01 -4.89
C ARG A 576 -0.11 -2.08 -5.34
N ARG A 577 0.07 -2.62 -6.56
CA ARG A 577 -0.85 -3.62 -7.14
C ARG A 577 -0.28 -5.03 -7.14
N LEU A 578 1.04 -5.18 -7.13
CA LEU A 578 1.72 -6.48 -7.11
C LEU A 578 2.50 -6.76 -5.82
N GLY A 579 2.70 -5.76 -4.96
CA GLY A 579 3.63 -5.89 -3.83
C GLY A 579 5.08 -6.11 -4.30
N ALA A 580 5.43 -5.58 -5.47
CA ALA A 580 6.70 -5.85 -6.13
C ALA A 580 7.89 -5.18 -5.42
N VAL A 581 9.01 -5.89 -5.37
CA VAL A 581 10.32 -5.34 -5.00
C VAL A 581 10.91 -4.67 -6.24
N THR A 582 10.80 -3.35 -6.31
CA THR A 582 11.35 -2.56 -7.42
C THR A 582 12.84 -2.30 -7.20
N ILE A 583 13.69 -2.92 -8.01
CA ILE A 583 15.15 -2.78 -7.94
C ILE A 583 15.58 -1.73 -8.97
N GLY A 584 16.02 -0.56 -8.50
CA GLY A 584 16.38 0.56 -9.36
C GLY A 584 17.56 0.25 -10.27
N HIS A 585 17.45 0.55 -11.56
CA HIS A 585 18.56 0.52 -12.52
C HIS A 585 18.74 1.86 -13.22
N LEU A 586 19.96 2.12 -13.71
CA LEU A 586 20.32 3.36 -14.37
C LEU A 586 19.55 3.56 -15.68
N THR A 587 19.39 4.81 -16.08
CA THR A 587 18.98 5.18 -17.44
C THR A 587 20.09 4.80 -18.44
N PRO A 588 19.79 4.71 -19.74
CA PRO A 588 20.82 4.61 -20.76
C PRO A 588 21.91 5.68 -20.60
N PRO A 589 23.15 5.41 -21.05
CA PRO A 589 24.17 6.44 -21.14
C PRO A 589 23.66 7.58 -22.02
N LEU A 590 24.03 8.81 -21.67
CA LEU A 590 23.69 10.01 -22.43
C LEU A 590 24.91 10.47 -23.23
N LYS A 591 24.66 11.03 -24.42
CA LYS A 591 25.65 11.78 -25.19
C LYS A 591 25.04 13.09 -25.67
N PRO A 592 25.87 14.12 -25.93
CA PRO A 592 25.44 15.26 -26.73
C PRO A 592 24.91 14.76 -28.07
N ALA A 593 23.77 15.30 -28.52
CA ALA A 593 23.17 14.96 -29.80
C ALA A 593 24.14 15.23 -30.95
N GLY A 594 24.94 16.29 -30.81
CA GLY A 594 25.79 16.80 -31.86
C GLY A 594 24.95 17.41 -32.98
N LEU A 595 25.65 17.91 -34.01
CA LEU A 595 25.01 18.48 -35.18
C LEU A 595 25.11 17.50 -36.36
N SER A 596 24.08 17.49 -37.21
CA SER A 596 24.14 16.83 -38.52
C SER A 596 25.26 17.45 -39.38
N ASN A 597 25.69 16.77 -40.45
CA ASN A 597 26.69 17.34 -41.36
C ASN A 597 26.23 18.68 -41.95
N GLU A 598 24.94 18.80 -42.31
CA GLU A 598 24.39 20.08 -42.80
C GLU A 598 24.37 21.16 -41.72
N SER A 599 24.05 20.80 -40.46
CA SER A 599 24.04 21.71 -39.32
C SER A 599 25.45 22.16 -38.91
N LEU A 600 26.46 21.29 -39.01
CA LEU A 600 27.88 21.63 -38.78
C LEU A 600 28.40 22.60 -39.84
N GLU A 601 28.01 22.42 -41.10
CA GLU A 601 28.35 23.37 -42.17
C GLU A 601 27.73 24.75 -41.92
N LEU A 602 26.48 24.79 -41.44
CA LEU A 602 25.81 26.03 -41.06
C LEU A 602 26.47 26.70 -39.85
N GLU A 603 26.83 25.95 -38.80
CA GLU A 603 27.58 26.46 -37.64
C GLU A 603 28.90 27.10 -38.11
N ARG A 604 29.66 26.42 -38.98
CA ARG A 604 30.90 26.97 -39.54
C ARG A 604 30.68 28.26 -40.34
N LEU A 605 29.58 28.36 -41.09
CA LEU A 605 29.25 29.57 -41.84
C LEU A 605 28.83 30.73 -40.92
N ILE A 606 28.13 30.43 -39.82
CA ILE A 606 27.77 31.41 -38.78
C ILE A 606 29.04 31.92 -38.06
N ASP A 607 29.97 31.03 -37.72
CA ASP A 607 31.29 31.41 -37.18
C ASP A 607 32.07 32.31 -38.15
N GLU A 608 32.06 31.97 -39.45
CA GLU A 608 32.70 32.78 -40.49
C GLU A 608 32.03 34.14 -40.66
N PHE A 609 30.69 34.20 -40.53
CA PHE A 609 29.92 35.44 -40.54
C PHE A 609 30.29 36.32 -39.34
N ALA A 610 30.36 35.74 -38.13
CA ALA A 610 30.75 36.45 -36.91
C ALA A 610 32.20 36.97 -36.99
N ALA A 611 33.12 36.18 -37.56
CA ALA A 611 34.51 36.59 -37.77
C ALA A 611 34.66 37.70 -38.83
N ALA A 612 33.74 37.81 -39.79
CA ALA A 612 33.73 38.83 -40.83
C ALA A 612 33.00 40.12 -40.42
N ASP A 613 32.17 40.06 -39.36
CA ASP A 613 31.37 41.19 -38.90
C ASP A 613 32.24 42.38 -38.46
N GLY A 614 31.84 43.58 -38.86
CA GLY A 614 32.63 44.82 -38.66
C GLY A 614 33.91 44.95 -39.52
N LEU A 615 34.39 43.89 -40.19
CA LEU A 615 35.62 43.90 -41.00
C LEU A 615 35.36 43.96 -42.53
N ASP A 616 34.39 43.22 -43.05
CA ASP A 616 34.07 43.19 -44.49
C ASP A 616 32.55 43.10 -44.73
N ARG A 617 31.90 44.26 -44.88
CA ARG A 617 30.44 44.36 -45.10
C ARG A 617 29.94 43.60 -46.32
N ARG A 618 30.76 43.47 -47.38
CA ARG A 618 30.34 42.79 -48.61
C ARG A 618 30.32 41.28 -48.38
N ARG A 619 31.31 40.76 -47.66
CA ARG A 619 31.38 39.35 -47.28
C ARG A 619 30.28 38.98 -46.29
N THR A 620 30.04 39.80 -45.27
CA THR A 620 28.95 39.61 -44.28
C THR A 620 27.58 39.53 -44.96
N ALA A 621 27.30 40.35 -45.99
CA ALA A 621 26.04 40.28 -46.72
C ALA A 621 25.87 38.99 -47.54
N LEU A 622 26.95 38.48 -48.15
CA LEU A 622 26.93 37.22 -48.89
C LEU A 622 26.76 36.01 -47.96
N LEU A 623 27.51 35.98 -46.85
CA LEU A 623 27.42 34.92 -45.85
C LEU A 623 26.03 34.87 -45.21
N ARG A 624 25.44 36.02 -44.86
CA ARG A 624 24.06 36.10 -44.35
C ARG A 624 23.05 35.42 -45.29
N GLN A 625 23.08 35.78 -46.57
CA GLN A 625 22.17 35.20 -47.54
C GLN A 625 22.41 33.69 -47.70
N GLU A 626 23.67 33.28 -47.78
CA GLU A 626 24.03 31.87 -47.91
C GLU A 626 23.60 31.02 -46.70
N ILE A 627 23.78 31.53 -45.48
CA ILE A 627 23.34 30.88 -44.24
C ILE A 627 21.81 30.71 -44.24
N LEU A 628 21.07 31.77 -44.53
CA LEU A 628 19.60 31.73 -44.51
C LEU A 628 19.04 30.85 -45.63
N ASP A 629 19.60 30.89 -46.84
CA ASP A 629 19.16 30.04 -47.95
C ASP A 629 19.41 28.55 -47.65
N ARG A 630 20.58 28.21 -47.10
CA ARG A 630 20.90 26.84 -46.69
C ARG A 630 20.03 26.36 -45.54
N ALA A 631 19.81 27.21 -44.53
CA ALA A 631 18.96 26.88 -43.39
C ALA A 631 17.46 26.77 -43.77
N ALA A 632 17.00 27.54 -44.76
CA ALA A 632 15.66 27.38 -45.35
C ALA A 632 15.53 26.05 -46.10
N ALA A 633 16.51 25.72 -46.93
CA ALA A 633 16.52 24.49 -47.72
C ALA A 633 16.55 23.23 -46.84
N ALA A 634 17.23 23.29 -45.69
CA ALA A 634 17.28 22.23 -44.70
C ALA A 634 16.06 22.21 -43.75
N GLY A 635 15.13 23.16 -43.84
CA GLY A 635 13.96 23.27 -42.95
C GLY A 635 14.28 23.86 -41.55
N LEU A 636 15.55 24.10 -41.23
CA LEU A 636 16.02 24.53 -39.90
C LEU A 636 15.56 25.95 -39.53
N LEU A 637 15.30 26.83 -40.50
CA LEU A 637 14.70 28.15 -40.21
C LEU A 637 13.27 28.06 -39.69
N ALA A 638 12.49 27.09 -40.17
CA ALA A 638 11.14 26.87 -39.68
C ALA A 638 11.17 26.27 -38.26
N GLU A 639 12.10 25.34 -38.02
CA GLU A 639 12.28 24.69 -36.72
C GLU A 639 12.82 25.65 -35.64
N SER A 640 13.72 26.57 -35.99
CA SER A 640 14.26 27.59 -35.08
C SER A 640 13.26 28.70 -34.73
N GLY A 641 12.05 28.68 -35.31
CA GLY A 641 11.05 29.73 -35.12
C GLY A 641 11.45 31.07 -35.74
N ALA A 642 12.38 31.06 -36.69
CA ALA A 642 12.82 32.21 -37.47
C ALA A 642 11.84 32.43 -38.65
N GLN A 643 10.64 32.91 -38.36
CA GLN A 643 9.62 33.23 -39.38
C GLN A 643 10.09 34.38 -40.29
N THR A 644 9.64 34.40 -41.54
CA THR A 644 10.03 35.40 -42.57
C THR A 644 9.60 36.86 -42.27
N ALA A 645 8.91 37.12 -41.17
CA ALA A 645 8.43 38.44 -40.76
C ALA A 645 9.40 39.22 -39.85
N ILE A 646 10.53 38.63 -39.46
CA ILE A 646 11.58 39.26 -38.65
C ILE A 646 12.82 39.57 -39.50
N SER A 647 13.68 40.46 -39.02
CA SER A 647 14.89 40.85 -39.75
C SER A 647 15.84 39.67 -39.93
N ASP A 648 16.63 39.69 -41.00
CA ASP A 648 17.63 38.63 -41.27
C ASP A 648 18.64 38.47 -40.12
N GLU A 649 18.94 39.55 -39.38
CA GLU A 649 19.79 39.51 -38.18
C GLU A 649 19.12 38.74 -37.04
N ASP A 650 17.82 38.95 -36.83
CA ASP A 650 17.04 38.18 -35.84
C ASP A 650 16.88 36.71 -36.27
N GLN A 651 16.77 36.43 -37.58
CA GLN A 651 16.72 35.06 -38.10
C GLN A 651 18.04 34.32 -37.85
N LEU A 652 19.18 34.98 -38.12
CA LEU A 652 20.52 34.45 -37.84
C LEU A 652 20.73 34.17 -36.35
N ALA A 653 20.38 35.11 -35.47
CA ALA A 653 20.54 34.95 -34.02
C ALA A 653 19.68 33.79 -33.47
N ARG A 654 18.45 33.62 -33.98
CA ARG A 654 17.58 32.50 -33.59
C ARG A 654 18.06 31.16 -34.14
N LEU A 655 18.58 31.15 -35.37
CA LEU A 655 19.17 29.97 -35.97
C LEU A 655 20.42 29.52 -35.20
N ASP A 656 21.29 30.45 -34.82
CA ASP A 656 22.49 30.20 -34.03
C ASP A 656 22.14 29.63 -32.64
N ALA A 657 21.20 30.28 -31.94
CA ALA A 657 20.68 29.79 -30.66
C ALA A 657 20.08 28.38 -30.77
N TYR A 658 19.30 28.12 -31.82
CA TYR A 658 18.73 26.80 -32.08
C TYR A 658 19.80 25.74 -32.35
N LEU A 659 20.82 26.06 -33.16
CA LEU A 659 21.92 25.13 -33.43
C LEU A 659 22.74 24.84 -32.16
N CYS A 660 23.00 25.85 -31.32
CA CYS A 660 23.61 25.66 -30.00
C CYS A 660 22.75 24.74 -29.11
N ASP A 661 21.45 25.03 -28.97
CA ASP A 661 20.53 24.24 -28.16
C ASP A 661 20.49 22.78 -28.64
N VAL A 662 20.37 22.54 -29.95
CA VAL A 662 20.33 21.19 -30.53
C VAL A 662 21.64 20.44 -30.31
N LYS A 663 22.79 21.12 -30.45
CA LYS A 663 24.11 20.53 -30.22
C LYS A 663 24.30 20.06 -28.77
N ASP A 664 23.81 20.87 -27.82
CA ASP A 664 23.96 20.64 -26.38
C ASP A 664 22.85 19.72 -25.80
N LEU A 665 21.79 19.43 -26.55
CA LEU A 665 20.76 18.45 -26.17
C LEU A 665 21.39 17.09 -25.84
N GLN A 666 21.01 16.54 -24.69
CA GLN A 666 21.42 15.20 -24.28
C GLN A 666 20.45 14.16 -24.84
N ILE A 667 20.95 13.22 -25.62
CA ILE A 667 20.20 12.07 -26.14
C ILE A 667 20.75 10.76 -25.57
N ARG A 668 19.94 9.71 -25.63
CA ARG A 668 20.36 8.37 -25.19
C ARG A 668 21.33 7.77 -26.21
N ASP A 669 22.47 7.29 -25.74
CA ASP A 669 23.50 6.61 -26.54
C ASP A 669 23.38 5.08 -26.41
N GLY A 670 22.25 4.54 -26.86
CA GLY A 670 21.94 3.12 -26.75
C GLY A 670 21.03 2.79 -25.57
N LEU A 671 21.25 1.62 -24.96
CA LEU A 671 20.38 1.04 -23.93
C LEU A 671 21.20 0.62 -22.70
N HIS A 672 20.57 0.65 -21.52
CA HIS A 672 21.18 0.09 -20.32
C HIS A 672 21.09 -1.45 -20.34
N VAL A 673 22.10 -2.13 -19.79
CA VAL A 673 22.05 -3.58 -19.53
C VAL A 673 22.07 -3.77 -18.01
N PHE A 674 21.01 -4.35 -17.45
CA PHE A 674 20.89 -4.56 -16.02
C PHE A 674 22.04 -5.44 -15.50
N GLY A 675 22.69 -4.99 -14.42
CA GLY A 675 23.85 -5.68 -13.84
C GLY A 675 25.20 -5.29 -14.47
N ARG A 676 25.23 -4.46 -15.51
CA ARG A 676 26.47 -3.91 -16.09
C ARG A 676 26.62 -2.42 -15.79
N ALA A 677 27.81 -2.04 -15.32
CA ALA A 677 28.18 -0.63 -15.23
C ALA A 677 28.45 -0.06 -16.64
N PRO A 678 28.15 1.23 -16.90
CA PRO A 678 28.50 1.86 -18.17
C PRO A 678 30.01 1.83 -18.42
N GLU A 679 30.45 1.44 -19.62
CA GLU A 679 31.88 1.40 -19.98
C GLU A 679 32.54 2.79 -19.98
N HIS A 680 31.76 3.82 -20.31
CA HIS A 680 32.17 5.22 -20.32
C HIS A 680 31.11 6.08 -19.64
N MET A 681 31.34 6.43 -18.37
CA MET A 681 30.63 7.55 -17.76
C MET A 681 31.36 8.81 -18.20
N GLN A 682 30.95 9.42 -19.32
CA GLN A 682 31.48 10.75 -19.66
C GLN A 682 31.13 11.69 -18.50
N PRO A 683 32.11 12.35 -17.87
CA PRO A 683 31.81 13.43 -16.95
C PRO A 683 31.07 14.49 -17.78
N VAL A 684 29.80 14.73 -17.45
CA VAL A 684 29.06 15.84 -18.08
C VAL A 684 29.80 17.11 -17.65
N PRO A 685 30.35 17.91 -18.59
CA PRO A 685 31.26 19.02 -18.26
C PRO A 685 30.65 20.09 -17.34
N ASP A 686 29.32 20.15 -17.21
CA ASP A 686 28.58 21.10 -16.36
C ASP A 686 27.67 20.45 -15.31
N LEU A 687 27.73 19.12 -15.12
CA LEU A 687 27.41 18.60 -13.80
C LEU A 687 28.65 18.85 -12.96
N GLN A 688 28.70 20.05 -12.33
CA GLN A 688 29.04 20.04 -10.92
C GLN A 688 28.22 18.89 -10.35
N ILE A 689 28.87 17.75 -10.07
CA ILE A 689 28.37 16.79 -9.12
C ILE A 689 27.90 17.70 -8.00
N LEU A 690 26.59 17.80 -7.80
CA LEU A 690 26.03 18.51 -6.66
C LEU A 690 26.70 17.83 -5.48
N ASP A 691 27.77 18.46 -5.02
CA ASP A 691 28.53 17.99 -3.90
C ASP A 691 27.46 17.96 -2.81
N VAL A 692 27.26 16.80 -2.19
CA VAL A 692 26.14 16.58 -1.27
C VAL A 692 26.18 17.59 -0.10
N ALA A 693 27.29 18.33 0.03
CA ALA A 693 27.49 19.49 0.88
C ALA A 693 26.67 20.76 0.51
N GLU A 694 26.27 20.98 -0.75
CA GLU A 694 25.52 22.19 -1.16
C GLU A 694 24.00 22.06 -1.03
N ILE A 695 23.47 20.85 -0.98
CA ILE A 695 22.11 20.60 -0.48
C ILE A 695 22.27 20.53 1.03
N GLY A 696 21.98 21.60 1.76
CA GLY A 696 22.23 21.78 3.20
C GLY A 696 21.73 20.67 4.14
N VAL A 697 22.33 19.48 4.04
CA VAL A 697 22.29 18.40 5.00
C VAL A 697 23.51 18.65 5.87
N LYS A 698 23.27 19.24 7.03
CA LYS A 698 24.29 19.23 8.08
C LYS A 698 24.57 17.76 8.42
N PRO A 699 25.84 17.34 8.48
CA PRO A 699 26.16 16.06 9.12
C PRO A 699 25.72 16.16 10.59
N GLY A 700 24.76 15.33 10.97
CA GLY A 700 24.23 15.18 12.33
C GLY A 700 24.36 13.74 12.76
#